data_AF-A0A067R9N3-F1
#
_entry.id   AF-A0A067R9N3-F1
#
_cell.length_a   1.000
_cell.length_b   1.000
_cell.length_c   1.000
_cell.angle_alpha   90.00
_cell.angle_beta   90.00
_cell.angle_gamma   90.00
#
_symmetry.space_group_name_H-M   'P 1'
#
loop_
_entity.id
_entity.type
_entity.pdbx_description
1 polymer ?
#
loop_
_entity_poly.entity_id
_entity_poly.type
_entity_poly.pdbx_seq_one_letter_code
_entity_poly.pdbx_strand_id
1 'polypeptide(L)'
;MAMLDEEGVMDIEKLREWAETSQLDPNDPRNASFFYLIKNAGVGFSTEPNYFRLDPLQAEFDFCKMDDLVANSRLRLLQLRDQREPEFRGLCVPLREKEIPKDMFKVYEKRLTYTDSQLESLSSDPLELHRDWGQKFLQKVRQRVLKQCHLAQQHRQLQDIVMEDQVPDIGTLGLTFIKWLQPKRPLRPTRKERKKITMQNVAGQEVKIIVNVIHAFEVPVRKDVDAVGGGQQAFRFSMVPVRPFVEVSFQGVSVRTTTAEGANPTWNQDLQLSLKSPSGDYSPGSLQSIQDNLYLHLFDEIVVDLLEDDRMRETNIHQRLERNWLGSLQIPFSTLYFNSRIEGTFKLYSPPVLLGYEKESHHREFSGLTILGDTQQVLPPRDATFLSLFITVQPALNPPEPFKEKLESSELAFMEEHLENWESQVAKQVPHRKVKTLVIDISGKSVCVTRFFQPLAPPVLLEGESITEEMAARFVSKIPKISGSILFPGLFDIWLTSDQILHLLSGDSEDHAVLLCCFLMYLGKTAWLLLGVGIPHGRTAYVLTREKEQHNISYWLWDPVSGQKYSIQDSFCPLQKVFCLINDENIWVNVQQEELPWRTRFDITHRSDWWPAFGRSVGAPVGSVQPAALVYVATSISATQMLQDRIEKQLKDCLMKWRKTARTLCNRYCIAILRKLLPALEHNTWNCQNLSSPDHIQELQHILGSHKMCGFPINLPYTNMEAITEAMKATGVHYNESPDVEFALAVYIHPFPNNVLSVWVYVASLIKRR
;
A
#
# COMPACT_ATOMS: atom_id res chain seq x y z
N MET A 1 21.29 -87.29 -0.62
CA MET A 1 21.61 -86.84 0.75
C MET A 1 20.30 -86.72 1.50
N ALA A 2 20.09 -87.52 2.55
CA ALA A 2 18.85 -87.46 3.33
C ALA A 2 18.80 -86.12 4.08
N MET A 3 17.75 -85.32 3.85
CA MET A 3 17.52 -84.03 4.53
C MET A 3 16.81 -84.17 5.88
N LEU A 4 16.82 -85.39 6.41
CA LEU A 4 16.21 -85.74 7.69
C LEU A 4 17.33 -86.14 8.65
N ASP A 5 17.23 -85.68 9.89
CA ASP A 5 18.08 -86.16 10.97
C ASP A 5 17.72 -87.61 11.36
N GLU A 6 18.48 -88.18 12.31
CA GLU A 6 18.28 -89.58 12.74
C GLU A 6 16.93 -89.83 13.43
N GLU A 7 16.16 -88.77 13.74
CA GLU A 7 14.80 -88.84 14.29
C GLU A 7 13.71 -88.58 13.24
N GLY A 8 14.07 -88.40 11.97
CA GLY A 8 13.13 -88.19 10.87
C GLY A 8 12.58 -86.78 10.77
N VAL A 9 13.24 -85.78 11.39
CA VAL A 9 12.88 -84.37 11.36
C VAL A 9 13.78 -83.62 10.37
N MET A 10 13.22 -82.66 9.64
CA MET A 10 13.91 -81.92 8.58
C MET A 10 15.00 -81.00 9.13
N ASP A 11 16.25 -81.23 8.72
CA ASP A 11 17.41 -80.43 9.13
C ASP A 11 17.50 -79.14 8.29
N ILE A 12 17.09 -78.02 8.91
CA ILE A 12 16.93 -76.71 8.25
C ILE A 12 18.27 -76.11 7.80
N GLU A 13 19.38 -76.42 8.48
CA GLU A 13 20.70 -75.90 8.11
C GLU A 13 21.21 -76.58 6.84
N LYS A 14 21.07 -77.91 6.73
CA LYS A 14 21.39 -78.65 5.49
C LYS A 14 20.48 -78.25 4.33
N LEU A 15 19.23 -77.91 4.61
CA LEU A 15 18.25 -77.45 3.62
C LEU A 15 18.62 -76.08 3.03
N ARG A 16 19.20 -75.20 3.86
CA ARG A 16 19.72 -73.90 3.45
C ARG A 16 20.99 -74.02 2.61
N GLU A 17 21.93 -74.87 3.01
CA GLU A 17 23.13 -75.15 2.19
C GLU A 17 22.78 -75.75 0.82
N TRP A 18 21.77 -76.63 0.77
CA TRP A 18 21.27 -77.16 -0.49
C TRP A 18 20.60 -76.08 -1.35
N ALA A 19 19.84 -75.16 -0.76
CA ALA A 19 19.21 -74.06 -1.48
C ALA A 19 20.24 -73.13 -2.14
N GLU A 20 21.32 -72.83 -1.42
CA GLU A 20 22.41 -71.97 -1.91
C GLU A 20 23.24 -72.66 -3.01
N THR A 21 23.40 -73.98 -2.95
CA THR A 21 24.10 -74.75 -4.00
C THR A 21 23.24 -75.05 -5.23
N SER A 22 21.91 -75.07 -5.09
CA SER A 22 20.98 -75.48 -6.16
C SER A 22 20.53 -74.34 -7.09
N GLN A 23 21.02 -73.11 -6.90
CA GLN A 23 20.71 -71.92 -7.73
C GLN A 23 19.22 -71.72 -8.04
N LEU A 24 18.35 -71.87 -7.03
CA LEU A 24 16.91 -71.61 -7.18
C LEU A 24 16.66 -70.10 -7.39
N ASP A 25 15.85 -69.76 -8.39
CA ASP A 25 15.48 -68.36 -8.68
C ASP A 25 14.61 -67.79 -7.53
N PRO A 26 15.07 -66.72 -6.83
CA PRO A 26 14.34 -66.10 -5.74
C PRO A 26 13.04 -65.41 -6.16
N ASN A 27 12.89 -65.08 -7.44
CA ASN A 27 11.74 -64.35 -7.98
C ASN A 27 10.73 -65.27 -8.68
N ASP A 28 10.95 -66.59 -8.75
CA ASP A 28 9.95 -67.54 -9.21
C ASP A 28 8.89 -67.74 -8.11
N PRO A 29 7.60 -67.43 -8.38
CA PRO A 29 6.53 -67.54 -7.39
C PRO A 29 6.33 -68.96 -6.85
N ARG A 30 6.80 -70.00 -7.55
CA ARG A 30 6.75 -71.39 -7.08
C ARG A 30 7.75 -71.68 -5.95
N ASN A 31 8.83 -70.91 -5.86
CA ASN A 31 9.84 -71.03 -4.81
C ASN A 31 9.57 -70.08 -3.62
N ALA A 32 8.56 -69.21 -3.73
CA ALA A 32 8.28 -68.16 -2.74
C ALA A 32 8.01 -68.71 -1.33
N SER A 33 7.25 -69.79 -1.23
CA SER A 33 6.96 -70.47 0.05
C SER A 33 8.20 -71.09 0.68
N PHE A 34 9.12 -71.63 -0.13
CA PHE A 34 10.38 -72.19 0.32
C PHE A 34 11.35 -71.12 0.85
N PHE A 35 11.53 -70.02 0.10
CA PHE A 35 12.37 -68.91 0.54
C PHE A 35 11.79 -68.17 1.76
N TYR A 36 10.46 -68.10 1.88
CA TYR A 36 9.80 -67.58 3.07
C TYR A 36 10.14 -68.42 4.32
N LEU A 37 10.16 -69.75 4.18
CA LEU A 37 10.46 -70.68 5.27
C LEU A 37 11.93 -70.59 5.72
N ILE A 38 12.88 -70.52 4.77
CA ILE A 38 14.31 -70.34 5.08
C ILE A 38 14.57 -68.97 5.74
N LYS A 39 13.96 -67.90 5.22
CA LYS A 39 14.15 -66.53 5.74
C LYS A 39 13.66 -66.39 7.18
N ASN A 40 12.58 -67.09 7.53
CA ASN A 40 11.98 -67.04 8.85
C ASN A 40 12.61 -68.01 9.85
N ALA A 41 13.36 -69.03 9.39
CA ALA A 41 14.06 -69.95 10.27
C ALA A 41 15.30 -69.35 10.97
N GLY A 42 15.92 -68.31 10.39
CA GLY A 42 17.08 -67.60 10.96
C GLY A 42 16.74 -66.46 11.93
N VAL A 43 15.46 -66.08 12.02
CA VAL A 43 14.96 -65.13 13.03
C VAL A 43 14.47 -65.99 14.18
N GLY A 44 15.32 -66.16 15.19
CA GLY A 44 15.15 -67.13 16.25
C GLY A 44 13.69 -67.39 16.62
N PHE A 45 13.28 -68.65 16.54
CA PHE A 45 12.30 -69.19 17.46
C PHE A 45 12.90 -69.06 18.87
N SER A 46 12.87 -67.85 19.43
CA SER A 46 12.71 -67.67 20.85
C SER A 46 11.43 -68.41 21.17
N THR A 47 11.57 -69.64 21.65
CA THR A 47 10.62 -70.42 22.44
C THR A 47 9.22 -69.81 22.40
N GLU A 48 8.31 -70.42 21.63
CA GLU A 48 6.89 -70.19 21.84
C GLU A 48 6.63 -70.18 23.35
N PRO A 49 6.07 -69.11 23.93
CA PRO A 49 5.57 -69.24 25.26
C PRO A 49 4.45 -70.28 25.19
N ASN A 50 4.48 -71.26 26.10
CA ASN A 50 3.53 -72.37 26.25
C ASN A 50 2.10 -71.87 26.58
N TYR A 51 1.51 -71.01 25.76
CA TYR A 51 0.10 -70.64 25.86
C TYR A 51 -0.47 -70.26 24.48
N PHE A 52 -1.66 -70.78 24.22
CA PHE A 52 -2.48 -70.48 23.07
C PHE A 52 -2.87 -69.00 23.07
N ARG A 53 -2.47 -68.24 22.04
CA ARG A 53 -2.99 -66.88 21.80
C ARG A 53 -4.30 -67.02 21.01
N LEU A 54 -5.41 -66.66 21.64
CA LEU A 54 -6.74 -66.79 21.05
C LEU A 54 -6.91 -65.93 19.78
N ASP A 55 -6.21 -64.79 19.69
CA ASP A 55 -6.28 -63.86 18.55
C ASP A 55 -4.88 -63.31 18.19
N PRO A 56 -4.13 -63.98 17.28
CA PRO A 56 -2.77 -63.56 16.91
C PRO A 56 -2.71 -62.21 16.18
N LEU A 57 -3.82 -61.75 15.61
CA LEU A 57 -3.93 -60.48 14.89
C LEU A 57 -4.36 -59.30 15.78
N GLN A 58 -4.61 -59.52 17.08
CA GLN A 58 -5.17 -58.49 17.97
C GLN A 58 -4.30 -57.22 18.03
N ALA A 59 -2.97 -57.37 17.98
CA ALA A 59 -2.03 -56.25 17.96
C ALA A 59 -2.07 -55.43 16.65
N GLU A 60 -2.52 -56.00 15.54
CA GLU A 60 -2.69 -55.27 14.26
C GLU A 60 -3.99 -54.46 14.23
N PHE A 61 -4.94 -54.79 15.11
CA PHE A 61 -6.19 -54.06 15.31
C PHE A 61 -6.13 -53.04 16.45
N ASP A 62 -5.01 -52.97 17.18
CA ASP A 62 -4.80 -51.95 18.19
C ASP A 62 -4.62 -50.57 17.53
N PHE A 63 -5.35 -49.58 18.04
CA PHE A 63 -5.17 -48.20 17.59
C PHE A 63 -3.75 -47.72 17.90
N CYS A 64 -3.19 -46.88 17.02
CA CYS A 64 -1.92 -46.20 17.27
C CYS A 64 -1.99 -45.35 18.55
N LYS A 65 -0.83 -45.13 19.18
CA LYS A 65 -0.77 -44.30 20.39
C LYS A 65 -1.11 -42.85 20.06
N MET A 66 -1.58 -42.11 21.07
CA MET A 66 -1.88 -40.68 20.89
C MET A 66 -0.66 -39.88 20.45
N ASP A 67 0.55 -40.24 20.91
CA ASP A 67 1.79 -39.58 20.49
C ASP A 67 2.07 -39.77 18.99
N ASP A 68 1.72 -40.95 18.44
CA ASP A 68 1.88 -41.25 17.01
C ASP A 68 0.90 -40.45 16.15
N LEU A 69 -0.32 -40.20 16.68
CA LEU A 69 -1.31 -39.33 16.05
C LEU A 69 -0.86 -37.87 16.05
N VAL A 70 -0.31 -37.39 17.17
CA VAL A 70 0.18 -36.00 17.32
C VAL A 70 1.42 -35.75 16.46
N ALA A 71 2.30 -36.74 16.33
CA ALA A 71 3.49 -36.67 15.49
C ALA A 71 3.17 -36.73 13.98
N ASN A 72 1.98 -37.18 13.59
CA ASN A 72 1.60 -37.31 12.19
C ASN A 72 1.37 -35.94 11.54
N SER A 73 2.27 -35.58 10.63
CA SER A 73 2.26 -34.27 9.96
C SER A 73 1.01 -34.07 9.11
N ARG A 74 0.52 -35.14 8.48
CA ARG A 74 -0.69 -35.09 7.66
C ARG A 74 -1.95 -34.89 8.50
N LEU A 75 -2.04 -35.56 9.65
CA LEU A 75 -3.17 -35.41 10.57
C LEU A 75 -3.17 -34.01 11.17
N ARG A 76 -2.02 -33.50 11.63
CA ARG A 76 -1.85 -32.12 12.09
C ARG A 76 -2.29 -31.12 11.01
N LEU A 77 -1.89 -31.33 9.77
CA LEU A 77 -2.30 -30.48 8.64
C LEU A 77 -3.82 -30.53 8.38
N LEU A 78 -4.43 -31.71 8.45
CA LEU A 78 -5.88 -31.87 8.31
C LEU A 78 -6.65 -31.18 9.44
N GLN A 79 -6.17 -31.30 10.68
CA GLN A 79 -6.75 -30.63 11.84
C GLN A 79 -6.63 -29.11 11.71
N LEU A 80 -5.46 -28.59 11.34
CA LEU A 80 -5.27 -27.15 11.15
C LEU A 80 -6.10 -26.60 9.99
N ARG A 81 -6.26 -27.39 8.92
CA ARG A 81 -7.17 -27.07 7.80
C ARG A 81 -8.63 -27.08 8.22
N ASP A 82 -9.03 -28.06 9.05
CA ASP A 82 -10.39 -28.17 9.59
C ASP A 82 -10.71 -27.04 10.58
N GLN A 83 -9.74 -26.67 11.41
CA GLN A 83 -9.75 -25.47 12.27
C GLN A 83 -9.74 -24.15 11.48
N ARG A 84 -9.57 -24.24 10.15
CA ARG A 84 -9.57 -23.12 9.19
C ARG A 84 -8.48 -22.09 9.45
N GLU A 85 -7.31 -22.55 9.89
CA GLU A 85 -6.15 -21.68 10.06
C GLU A 85 -5.73 -21.05 8.72
N PRO A 86 -5.41 -19.73 8.68
CA PRO A 86 -5.17 -18.97 7.45
C PRO A 86 -4.17 -19.58 6.47
N GLU A 87 -3.08 -20.15 6.97
CA GLU A 87 -1.97 -20.72 6.18
C GLU A 87 -2.33 -22.04 5.51
N PHE A 88 -3.26 -22.79 6.09
CA PHE A 88 -3.61 -24.15 5.65
C PHE A 88 -4.93 -24.19 4.92
N ARG A 89 -5.54 -23.03 4.74
CA ARG A 89 -6.85 -22.85 4.15
C ARG A 89 -6.84 -23.17 2.66
N GLY A 90 -7.76 -24.03 2.22
CA GLY A 90 -7.89 -24.40 0.81
C GLY A 90 -6.72 -25.24 0.27
N LEU A 91 -5.81 -25.66 1.15
CA LEU A 91 -4.67 -26.47 0.76
C LEU A 91 -5.12 -27.89 0.42
N CYS A 92 -4.72 -28.38 -0.75
CA CYS A 92 -4.80 -29.79 -1.10
C CYS A 92 -3.80 -30.55 -0.24
N VAL A 93 -4.30 -31.35 0.69
CA VAL A 93 -3.46 -32.17 1.56
C VAL A 93 -3.05 -33.42 0.80
N PRO A 94 -1.73 -33.64 0.55
CA PRO A 94 -1.26 -34.83 -0.14
C PRO A 94 -1.71 -36.11 0.55
N LEU A 95 -1.88 -37.19 -0.22
CA LEU A 95 -2.26 -38.48 0.33
C LEU A 95 -1.13 -39.08 1.18
N ARG A 96 0.12 -38.89 0.77
CA ARG A 96 1.31 -39.42 1.43
C ARG A 96 1.98 -38.35 2.28
N GLU A 97 2.31 -38.69 3.52
CA GLU A 97 2.97 -37.77 4.46
C GLU A 97 4.33 -37.27 3.95
N LYS A 98 5.08 -38.11 3.22
CA LYS A 98 6.39 -37.75 2.65
C LYS A 98 6.34 -36.61 1.62
N GLU A 99 5.17 -36.31 1.06
CA GLU A 99 4.96 -35.23 0.10
C GLU A 99 4.69 -33.88 0.79
N ILE A 100 4.57 -33.87 2.12
CA ILE A 100 4.36 -32.67 2.93
C ILE A 100 5.73 -32.02 3.21
N PRO A 101 5.99 -30.78 2.75
CA PRO A 101 7.23 -30.07 3.03
C PRO A 101 7.46 -29.89 4.54
N LYS A 102 8.68 -30.15 5.01
CA LYS A 102 9.07 -29.98 6.43
C LYS A 102 8.90 -28.55 6.95
N ASP A 103 8.96 -27.58 6.05
CA ASP A 103 8.86 -26.14 6.37
C ASP A 103 7.43 -25.61 6.38
N MET A 104 6.44 -26.45 6.06
CA MET A 104 5.03 -26.08 5.94
C MET A 104 4.45 -25.47 7.23
N PHE A 105 4.91 -25.92 8.41
CA PHE A 105 4.42 -25.40 9.69
C PHE A 105 5.21 -24.19 10.21
N LYS A 106 6.35 -23.83 9.62
CA LYS A 106 7.22 -22.74 10.13
C LYS A 106 6.51 -21.40 10.18
N VAL A 107 5.65 -21.10 9.19
CA VAL A 107 4.92 -19.82 9.13
C VAL A 107 3.86 -19.76 10.23
N TYR A 108 3.11 -20.86 10.42
CA TYR A 108 2.12 -21.00 11.48
C TYR A 108 2.75 -20.91 12.88
N GLU A 109 3.84 -21.63 13.10
CA GLU A 109 4.58 -21.61 14.36
C GLU A 109 5.17 -20.22 14.62
N LYS A 110 5.73 -19.56 13.58
CA LYS A 110 6.15 -18.15 13.67
C LYS A 110 5.00 -17.23 14.03
N ARG A 111 3.79 -17.41 13.48
CA ARG A 111 2.63 -16.58 13.86
C ARG A 111 2.24 -16.79 15.31
N LEU A 112 2.18 -18.02 15.80
CA LEU A 112 1.88 -18.30 17.21
C LEU A 112 2.94 -17.65 18.11
N THR A 113 4.22 -17.83 17.77
CA THR A 113 5.34 -17.23 18.50
C THR A 113 5.32 -15.71 18.42
N TYR A 114 4.94 -15.11 17.28
CA TYR A 114 4.81 -13.66 17.08
C TYR A 114 3.62 -13.08 17.86
N THR A 115 2.54 -13.84 17.98
CA THR A 115 1.35 -13.46 18.76
C THR A 115 1.65 -13.47 20.26
N ASP A 116 2.44 -14.45 20.73
CA ASP A 116 2.89 -14.53 22.13
C ASP A 116 4.04 -13.55 22.46
N SER A 117 5.03 -13.39 21.58
CA SER A 117 6.17 -12.49 21.82
C SER A 117 5.81 -11.00 21.77
N GLN A 118 4.73 -10.61 21.08
CA GLN A 118 4.21 -9.23 21.15
C GLN A 118 3.41 -8.91 22.42
N LEU A 119 3.02 -9.91 23.22
CA LEU A 119 2.52 -9.64 24.57
C LEU A 119 3.65 -9.16 25.50
N GLU A 120 4.91 -9.48 25.18
CA GLU A 120 6.10 -9.10 25.94
C GLU A 120 6.87 -7.91 25.35
N SER A 121 6.78 -7.63 24.04
CA SER A 121 7.43 -6.46 23.42
C SER A 121 6.57 -5.20 23.43
N LEU A 122 5.89 -4.92 24.54
CA LEU A 122 5.17 -3.67 24.71
C LEU A 122 6.19 -2.53 24.66
N SER A 123 6.11 -1.69 23.61
CA SER A 123 6.65 -0.35 23.69
C SER A 123 6.13 0.29 24.98
N SER A 124 6.98 1.00 25.70
CA SER A 124 6.59 1.63 26.97
C SER A 124 5.59 2.79 26.80
N ASP A 125 5.15 3.09 25.57
CA ASP A 125 4.38 4.28 25.22
C ASP A 125 2.89 3.93 25.00
N PRO A 126 1.97 4.49 25.83
CA PRO A 126 0.53 4.31 25.66
C PRO A 126 0.00 4.69 24.27
N LEU A 127 0.63 5.63 23.57
CA LEU A 127 0.18 6.13 22.27
C LEU A 127 0.44 5.14 21.13
N GLU A 128 1.55 4.40 21.20
CA GLU A 128 1.86 3.32 20.24
C GLU A 128 0.96 2.11 20.50
N LEU A 129 0.78 1.75 21.77
CA LEU A 129 -0.04 0.61 22.19
C LEU A 129 -1.49 0.70 21.69
N HIS A 130 -2.08 1.90 21.73
CA HIS A 130 -3.44 2.11 21.26
C HIS A 130 -3.58 1.90 19.74
N ARG A 131 -2.60 2.36 18.95
CA ARG A 131 -2.60 2.18 17.48
C ARG A 131 -2.45 0.71 17.10
N ASP A 132 -1.53 0.00 17.77
CA ASP A 132 -1.32 -1.43 17.57
C ASP A 132 -2.59 -2.23 17.90
N TRP A 133 -3.28 -1.85 18.98
CA TRP A 133 -4.58 -2.42 19.33
C TRP A 133 -5.63 -2.19 18.23
N GLY A 134 -5.73 -0.97 17.68
CA GLY A 134 -6.68 -0.63 16.61
C GLY A 134 -6.47 -1.48 15.36
N GLN A 135 -5.21 -1.65 14.94
CA GLN A 135 -4.85 -2.51 13.82
C GLN A 135 -5.21 -3.98 14.08
N LYS A 136 -4.89 -4.50 15.27
CA LYS A 136 -5.23 -5.88 15.68
C LYS A 136 -6.74 -6.09 15.75
N PHE A 137 -7.50 -5.09 16.18
CA PHE A 137 -8.96 -5.15 16.22
C PHE A 137 -9.54 -5.30 14.81
N LEU A 138 -9.12 -4.48 13.85
CA LEU A 138 -9.57 -4.59 12.46
C LEU A 138 -9.19 -5.94 11.83
N GLN A 139 -8.04 -6.50 12.16
CA GLN A 139 -7.66 -7.86 11.74
C GLN A 139 -8.59 -8.94 12.33
N LYS A 140 -9.05 -8.79 13.57
CA LYS A 140 -10.03 -9.71 14.17
C LYS A 140 -11.41 -9.59 13.53
N VAL A 141 -11.86 -8.36 13.25
CA VAL A 141 -13.11 -8.11 12.50
C VAL A 141 -13.04 -8.79 11.14
N ARG A 142 -11.89 -8.69 10.44
CA ARG A 142 -11.65 -9.41 9.19
C ARG A 142 -11.85 -10.91 9.30
N GLN A 143 -11.20 -11.54 10.26
CA GLN A 143 -11.30 -12.98 10.45
C GLN A 143 -12.74 -13.40 10.75
N ARG A 144 -13.48 -12.59 11.52
CA ARG A 144 -14.90 -12.84 11.83
C ARG A 144 -15.78 -12.76 10.59
N VAL A 145 -15.68 -11.69 9.81
CA VAL A 145 -16.48 -11.50 8.57
C VAL A 145 -16.18 -12.62 7.58
N LEU A 146 -14.90 -12.97 7.39
CA LEU A 146 -14.52 -14.12 6.57
C LEU A 146 -15.17 -15.40 7.10
N LYS A 147 -15.06 -15.68 8.41
CA LYS A 147 -15.65 -16.89 9.00
C LYS A 147 -17.16 -16.98 8.76
N GLN A 148 -17.90 -15.88 8.94
CA GLN A 148 -19.35 -15.81 8.67
C GLN A 148 -19.66 -16.11 7.21
N CYS A 149 -18.93 -15.48 6.29
CA CYS A 149 -19.05 -15.75 4.86
C CYS A 149 -18.86 -17.24 4.53
N HIS A 150 -17.85 -17.88 5.10
CA HIS A 150 -17.61 -19.32 4.86
C HIS A 150 -18.61 -20.26 5.51
N LEU A 151 -19.39 -19.79 6.48
CA LEU A 151 -20.53 -20.54 7.00
C LEU A 151 -21.73 -20.44 6.06
N ALA A 152 -21.93 -19.28 5.41
CA ALA A 152 -22.91 -19.13 4.33
C ALA A 152 -22.59 -20.02 3.10
N GLN A 153 -21.29 -20.20 2.78
CA GLN A 153 -20.76 -21.07 1.71
C GLN A 153 -21.02 -22.59 1.86
N GLN A 154 -21.74 -23.05 2.89
CA GLN A 154 -21.99 -24.50 3.04
C GLN A 154 -22.83 -25.11 1.90
N HIS A 155 -23.35 -24.31 0.97
CA HIS A 155 -23.97 -24.74 -0.29
C HIS A 155 -23.00 -24.57 -1.47
N ARG A 156 -22.00 -25.45 -1.58
CA ARG A 156 -21.08 -25.45 -2.73
C ARG A 156 -21.81 -25.89 -4.00
N GLN A 157 -21.63 -25.16 -5.10
CA GLN A 157 -22.07 -25.61 -6.41
C GLN A 157 -21.02 -26.53 -7.05
N LEU A 158 -21.42 -27.36 -8.02
CA LEU A 158 -20.53 -28.31 -8.70
C LEU A 158 -19.27 -27.62 -9.27
N GLN A 159 -19.44 -26.40 -9.80
CA GLN A 159 -18.37 -25.55 -10.33
C GLN A 159 -17.34 -25.08 -9.28
N ASP A 160 -17.70 -25.07 -7.99
CA ASP A 160 -16.78 -24.74 -6.88
C ASP A 160 -15.95 -25.94 -6.43
N ILE A 161 -16.34 -27.14 -6.85
CA ILE A 161 -15.73 -28.43 -6.47
C ILE A 161 -14.96 -29.03 -7.63
N VAL A 162 -15.46 -28.86 -8.86
CA VAL A 162 -14.89 -29.41 -10.09
C VAL A 162 -14.32 -28.26 -10.92
N MET A 163 -13.00 -28.17 -10.96
CA MET A 163 -12.30 -27.27 -11.88
C MET A 163 -12.25 -27.93 -13.26
N GLU A 164 -13.26 -27.66 -14.09
CA GLU A 164 -13.23 -28.02 -15.50
C GLU A 164 -12.54 -26.92 -16.32
N ASP A 165 -11.66 -27.30 -17.24
CA ASP A 165 -11.15 -26.38 -18.24
C ASP A 165 -12.34 -25.83 -19.05
N GLN A 166 -12.51 -24.51 -19.08
CA GLN A 166 -13.57 -23.91 -19.90
C GLN A 166 -13.33 -24.30 -21.36
N VAL A 167 -14.29 -25.05 -21.91
CA VAL A 167 -14.32 -25.43 -23.31
C VAL A 167 -14.32 -24.13 -24.13
N PRO A 168 -13.40 -23.94 -25.09
CA PRO A 168 -13.35 -22.72 -25.88
C PRO A 168 -14.70 -22.51 -26.58
N ASP A 169 -15.34 -21.37 -26.28
CA ASP A 169 -16.63 -20.97 -26.82
C ASP A 169 -16.60 -21.02 -28.37
N ILE A 170 -17.68 -21.46 -29.00
CA ILE A 170 -17.80 -21.61 -30.46
C ILE A 170 -17.49 -20.29 -31.19
N GLY A 171 -17.68 -19.13 -30.53
CA GLY A 171 -17.28 -17.82 -31.01
C GLY A 171 -15.75 -17.61 -31.14
N THR A 172 -14.94 -18.28 -30.30
CA THR A 172 -13.47 -18.22 -30.39
C THR A 172 -12.89 -18.99 -31.57
N LEU A 173 -13.56 -20.05 -32.02
CA LEU A 173 -13.24 -20.76 -33.27
C LEU A 173 -13.61 -19.93 -34.52
N GLY A 174 -14.71 -19.17 -34.47
CA GLY A 174 -15.09 -18.23 -35.54
C GLY A 174 -14.11 -17.07 -35.73
N LEU A 175 -13.56 -16.53 -34.65
CA LEU A 175 -12.55 -15.45 -34.68
C LEU A 175 -11.23 -15.87 -35.34
N THR A 176 -10.90 -17.16 -35.36
CA THR A 176 -9.73 -17.68 -36.08
C THR A 176 -9.86 -17.59 -37.61
N PHE A 177 -11.08 -17.70 -38.16
CA PHE A 177 -11.32 -17.52 -39.59
C PHE A 177 -11.28 -16.04 -40.00
N ILE A 178 -11.71 -15.11 -39.13
CA ILE A 178 -11.65 -13.67 -39.37
C ILE A 178 -10.20 -13.15 -39.42
N LYS A 179 -9.25 -13.79 -38.71
CA LYS A 179 -7.82 -13.45 -38.81
C LYS A 179 -7.24 -13.66 -40.21
N TRP A 180 -7.84 -14.52 -41.04
CA TRP A 180 -7.39 -14.76 -42.41
C TRP A 180 -7.75 -13.59 -43.36
N LEU A 181 -8.80 -12.84 -43.02
CA LEU A 181 -9.27 -11.66 -43.76
C LEU A 181 -8.66 -10.34 -43.24
N GLN A 182 -7.90 -10.37 -42.14
CA GLN A 182 -7.23 -9.17 -41.61
C GLN A 182 -5.95 -8.86 -42.40
N PRO A 183 -5.75 -7.62 -42.88
CA PRO A 183 -4.55 -7.25 -43.61
C PRO A 183 -3.31 -7.44 -42.74
N LYS A 184 -2.23 -8.04 -43.29
CA LYS A 184 -0.98 -8.39 -42.59
C LYS A 184 -0.31 -7.23 -41.84
N ARG A 185 -0.66 -5.98 -42.15
CA ARG A 185 -0.20 -4.75 -41.49
C ARG A 185 -1.36 -3.75 -41.41
N PRO A 186 -2.15 -3.74 -40.33
CA PRO A 186 -3.19 -2.73 -40.16
C PRO A 186 -2.55 -1.35 -39.94
N LEU A 187 -2.97 -0.34 -40.72
CA LEU A 187 -2.48 1.05 -40.65
C LEU A 187 -2.73 1.73 -39.29
N ARG A 188 -3.60 1.14 -38.44
CA ARG A 188 -3.79 1.51 -37.03
C ARG A 188 -3.85 0.23 -36.19
N PRO A 189 -2.74 -0.19 -35.56
CA PRO A 189 -2.77 -1.35 -34.68
C PRO A 189 -3.68 -1.07 -33.49
N THR A 190 -4.81 -1.78 -33.39
CA THR A 190 -5.63 -1.79 -32.18
C THR A 190 -4.91 -2.59 -31.11
N ARG A 191 -4.54 -1.96 -30.00
CA ARG A 191 -3.86 -2.62 -28.89
C ARG A 191 -4.76 -3.72 -28.33
N LYS A 192 -4.35 -4.98 -28.46
CA LYS A 192 -5.05 -6.11 -27.84
C LYS A 192 -4.70 -6.16 -26.35
N GLU A 193 -5.70 -6.28 -25.50
CA GLU A 193 -5.48 -6.54 -24.08
C GLU A 193 -4.69 -7.85 -23.91
N ARG A 194 -3.69 -7.84 -23.02
CA ARG A 194 -2.85 -9.02 -22.78
C ARG A 194 -3.68 -10.12 -22.13
N LYS A 195 -3.51 -11.36 -22.58
CA LYS A 195 -4.14 -12.53 -21.96
C LYS A 195 -3.65 -12.62 -20.51
N LYS A 196 -4.54 -12.41 -19.56
CA LYS A 196 -4.23 -12.52 -18.14
C LYS A 196 -4.09 -14.00 -17.80
N ILE A 197 -3.03 -14.39 -17.07
CA ILE A 197 -2.71 -15.79 -16.81
C ILE A 197 -3.23 -16.16 -15.41
N THR A 198 -3.94 -17.28 -15.30
CA THR A 198 -4.39 -17.83 -14.02
C THR A 198 -3.18 -18.34 -13.23
N MET A 199 -3.06 -17.93 -11.96
CA MET A 199 -1.82 -18.02 -11.14
C MET A 199 -1.28 -19.44 -10.89
N GLN A 200 -2.07 -20.49 -11.16
CA GLN A 200 -1.63 -21.88 -11.03
C GLN A 200 -0.54 -22.27 -12.06
N ASN A 201 -0.38 -21.48 -13.13
CA ASN A 201 0.65 -21.70 -14.16
C ASN A 201 1.94 -20.87 -13.96
N VAL A 202 2.07 -20.14 -12.84
CA VAL A 202 3.23 -19.26 -12.56
C VAL A 202 4.32 -19.97 -11.74
N ALA A 203 4.13 -21.24 -11.37
CA ALA A 203 5.14 -22.02 -10.65
C ALA A 203 6.46 -22.07 -11.44
N GLY A 204 7.46 -21.31 -10.99
CA GLY A 204 8.79 -21.21 -11.61
C GLY A 204 9.06 -19.95 -12.46
N GLN A 205 8.12 -19.03 -12.65
CA GLN A 205 8.38 -17.76 -13.36
C GLN A 205 8.67 -16.61 -12.40
N GLU A 206 9.71 -15.82 -12.71
CA GLU A 206 10.06 -14.60 -11.98
C GLU A 206 9.06 -13.48 -12.30
N VAL A 207 8.37 -12.96 -11.29
CA VAL A 207 7.48 -11.81 -11.42
C VAL A 207 8.30 -10.51 -11.33
N LYS A 208 8.14 -9.63 -12.31
CA LYS A 208 8.87 -8.34 -12.41
C LYS A 208 7.92 -7.16 -12.44
N ILE A 209 8.27 -6.10 -11.74
CA ILE A 209 7.66 -4.78 -11.85
C ILE A 209 8.49 -3.99 -12.85
N ILE A 210 7.83 -3.50 -13.90
CA ILE A 210 8.45 -2.66 -14.93
C ILE A 210 7.94 -1.23 -14.73
N VAL A 211 8.87 -0.30 -14.55
CA VAL A 211 8.62 1.13 -14.37
C VAL A 211 9.29 1.89 -15.51
N ASN A 212 8.49 2.39 -16.44
CA ASN A 212 8.95 3.30 -17.48
C ASN A 212 8.82 4.74 -16.96
N VAL A 213 9.96 5.43 -16.86
CA VAL A 213 10.05 6.83 -16.45
C VAL A 213 10.17 7.68 -17.71
N ILE A 214 9.11 8.46 -18.01
CA ILE A 214 8.98 9.19 -19.28
C ILE A 214 9.68 10.54 -19.18
N HIS A 215 9.10 11.47 -18.43
CA HIS A 215 9.60 12.84 -18.24
C HIS A 215 9.06 13.43 -16.93
N ALA A 216 9.66 14.52 -16.48
CA ALA A 216 9.15 15.36 -15.40
C ALA A 216 9.09 16.82 -15.87
N PHE A 217 8.26 17.62 -15.23
CA PHE A 217 8.19 19.06 -15.47
C PHE A 217 7.94 19.82 -14.17
N GLU A 218 8.27 21.12 -14.20
CA GLU A 218 8.24 22.02 -13.03
C GLU A 218 9.16 21.55 -11.88
N VAL A 219 10.29 20.92 -12.24
CA VAL A 219 11.33 20.55 -11.27
C VAL A 219 11.99 21.83 -10.72
N PRO A 220 12.09 22.01 -9.39
CA PRO A 220 12.77 23.15 -8.79
C PRO A 220 14.23 23.25 -9.25
N VAL A 221 14.69 24.46 -9.56
CA VAL A 221 16.08 24.75 -9.97
C VAL A 221 16.92 25.20 -8.78
N ARG A 222 18.24 25.05 -8.86
CA ARG A 222 19.13 25.43 -7.76
C ARG A 222 19.17 26.95 -7.63
N LYS A 223 19.17 27.41 -6.39
CA LYS A 223 19.35 28.81 -6.01
C LYS A 223 20.73 28.99 -5.36
N ASP A 224 21.63 29.71 -6.02
CA ASP A 224 22.93 30.07 -5.43
C ASP A 224 23.12 31.60 -5.40
N VAL A 225 24.05 32.07 -4.57
CA VAL A 225 24.33 33.52 -4.42
C VAL A 225 25.21 34.00 -5.58
N ASP A 226 24.84 35.12 -6.18
CA ASP A 226 25.62 35.77 -7.22
C ASP A 226 26.96 36.29 -6.68
N ALA A 227 28.07 35.66 -7.06
CA ALA A 227 29.41 36.08 -6.69
C ALA A 227 29.88 37.37 -7.40
N VAL A 228 29.10 37.90 -8.37
CA VAL A 228 29.51 39.01 -9.25
C VAL A 228 29.02 40.38 -8.75
N GLY A 229 28.19 40.44 -7.70
CA GLY A 229 27.63 41.68 -7.16
C GLY A 229 28.43 42.26 -5.99
N GLY A 230 29.54 42.93 -6.27
CA GLY A 230 30.25 43.71 -5.25
C GLY A 230 29.45 44.96 -4.82
N GLY A 231 28.62 44.84 -3.78
CA GLY A 231 27.93 45.99 -3.18
C GLY A 231 26.99 45.61 -2.03
N GLN A 232 26.99 46.40 -0.96
CA GLN A 232 26.28 46.17 0.32
C GLN A 232 24.73 46.24 0.27
N GLN A 233 24.05 45.80 -0.79
CA GLN A 233 22.59 45.78 -0.84
C GLN A 233 22.06 44.47 -1.46
N ALA A 234 21.35 43.69 -0.62
CA ALA A 234 20.58 42.47 -0.91
C ALA A 234 21.32 41.35 -1.70
N PHE A 235 21.50 40.18 -1.06
CA PHE A 235 21.98 38.97 -1.72
C PHE A 235 21.15 38.67 -2.98
N ARG A 236 21.69 38.89 -4.18
CA ARG A 236 21.09 38.45 -5.43
C ARG A 236 21.38 36.97 -5.61
N PHE A 237 20.36 36.21 -6.02
CA PHE A 237 20.49 34.78 -6.27
C PHE A 237 20.40 34.52 -7.77
N SER A 238 21.27 33.64 -8.27
CA SER A 238 21.22 33.13 -9.64
C SER A 238 20.71 31.69 -9.66
N MET A 239 20.00 31.38 -10.75
CA MET A 239 19.45 30.07 -11.02
C MET A 239 20.48 29.22 -11.75
N VAL A 240 20.83 28.08 -11.14
CA VAL A 240 21.73 27.09 -11.74
C VAL A 240 20.88 25.91 -12.21
N PRO A 241 21.07 25.43 -13.46
CA PRO A 241 20.32 24.29 -13.97
C PRO A 241 20.54 23.04 -13.11
N VAL A 242 19.46 22.32 -12.85
CA VAL A 242 19.48 21.03 -12.15
C VAL A 242 19.82 19.88 -13.09
N ARG A 243 20.32 18.79 -12.52
CA ARG A 243 20.61 17.54 -13.22
C ARG A 243 19.79 16.39 -12.63
N PRO A 244 18.47 16.36 -12.83
CA PRO A 244 17.59 15.43 -12.17
C PRO A 244 17.74 13.97 -12.65
N PHE A 245 17.51 13.03 -11.73
CA PHE A 245 17.29 11.61 -12.00
C PHE A 245 16.23 11.03 -11.06
N VAL A 246 15.62 9.92 -11.46
CA VAL A 246 14.62 9.21 -10.67
C VAL A 246 15.20 7.91 -10.15
N GLU A 247 15.13 7.70 -8.83
CA GLU A 247 15.44 6.42 -8.18
C GLU A 247 14.13 5.72 -7.83
N VAL A 248 13.99 4.46 -8.25
CA VAL A 248 12.83 3.61 -7.96
C VAL A 248 13.29 2.50 -7.04
N SER A 249 12.60 2.33 -5.91
CA SER A 249 12.93 1.30 -4.93
C SER A 249 11.72 0.44 -4.53
N PHE A 250 11.97 -0.85 -4.36
CA PHE A 250 10.98 -1.84 -3.94
C PHE A 250 11.68 -3.00 -3.23
N GLN A 251 11.17 -3.43 -2.06
CA GLN A 251 11.74 -4.54 -1.26
C GLN A 251 13.25 -4.41 -0.99
N GLY A 252 13.71 -3.19 -0.72
CA GLY A 252 15.13 -2.90 -0.44
C GLY A 252 16.07 -2.91 -1.66
N VAL A 253 15.54 -3.15 -2.86
CA VAL A 253 16.29 -3.02 -4.12
C VAL A 253 15.97 -1.67 -4.74
N SER A 254 17.01 -0.91 -5.10
CA SER A 254 16.88 0.39 -5.77
C SER A 254 17.55 0.36 -7.15
N VAL A 255 16.89 0.96 -8.13
CA VAL A 255 17.37 1.17 -9.50
C VAL A 255 17.16 2.64 -9.88
N ARG A 256 18.01 3.21 -10.73
CA ARG A 256 17.92 4.64 -11.10
C ARG A 256 17.95 4.87 -12.60
N THR A 257 17.37 5.98 -13.04
CA THR A 257 17.51 6.46 -14.42
C THR A 257 18.88 7.08 -14.67
N THR A 258 19.19 7.38 -15.94
CA THR A 258 20.26 8.33 -16.29
C THR A 258 19.93 9.73 -15.78
N THR A 259 20.96 10.59 -15.69
CA THR A 259 20.74 12.02 -15.40
C THR A 259 20.31 12.76 -16.66
N ALA A 260 19.37 13.68 -16.50
CA ALA A 260 18.93 14.62 -17.52
C ALA A 260 19.18 16.06 -17.04
N GLU A 261 19.11 17.06 -17.91
CA GLU A 261 19.39 18.47 -17.55
C GLU A 261 18.13 19.34 -17.60
N GLY A 262 18.05 20.33 -16.71
CA GLY A 262 17.02 21.36 -16.69
C GLY A 262 15.77 21.01 -15.86
N ALA A 263 14.85 21.98 -15.79
CA ALA A 263 13.61 21.89 -15.00
C ALA A 263 12.52 20.97 -15.61
N ASN A 264 12.70 20.57 -16.87
CA ASN A 264 11.75 19.72 -17.63
C ASN A 264 12.48 18.52 -18.27
N PRO A 265 13.05 17.62 -17.46
CA PRO A 265 13.86 16.51 -17.95
C PRO A 265 13.03 15.43 -18.66
N THR A 266 13.62 14.76 -19.65
CA THR A 266 13.06 13.59 -20.32
C THR A 266 14.05 12.42 -20.28
N TRP A 267 13.58 11.24 -19.86
CA TRP A 267 14.41 10.03 -19.75
C TRP A 267 13.97 8.92 -20.72
N ASN A 268 12.67 8.65 -20.80
CA ASN A 268 12.08 7.53 -21.54
C ASN A 268 12.80 6.18 -21.28
N GLN A 269 13.04 5.87 -20.01
CA GLN A 269 13.83 4.70 -19.61
C GLN A 269 12.99 3.66 -18.86
N ASP A 270 13.18 2.39 -19.23
CA ASP A 270 12.60 1.24 -18.54
C ASP A 270 13.48 0.75 -17.39
N LEU A 271 12.90 0.70 -16.20
CA LEU A 271 13.52 0.15 -14.99
C LEU A 271 12.78 -1.14 -14.59
N GLN A 272 13.52 -2.15 -14.16
CA GLN A 272 12.97 -3.46 -13.79
C GLN A 272 13.33 -3.81 -12.35
N LEU A 273 12.34 -4.26 -11.58
CA LEU A 273 12.47 -4.71 -10.19
C LEU A 273 11.85 -6.10 -10.06
N SER A 274 12.54 -7.02 -9.38
CA SER A 274 12.03 -8.38 -9.15
C SER A 274 11.16 -8.45 -7.90
N LEU A 275 9.98 -9.06 -8.00
CA LEU A 275 9.06 -9.28 -6.88
C LEU A 275 9.40 -10.59 -6.16
N LYS A 276 9.78 -10.50 -4.87
CA LYS A 276 10.02 -11.65 -4.01
C LYS A 276 8.83 -11.86 -3.07
N SER A 277 8.20 -13.04 -3.14
CA SER A 277 7.15 -13.45 -2.19
C SER A 277 7.80 -13.98 -0.90
N PRO A 278 7.26 -13.67 0.30
CA PRO A 278 7.80 -14.13 1.60
C PRO A 278 7.95 -15.66 1.71
N SER A 279 7.06 -16.41 1.06
CA SER A 279 6.98 -17.87 1.08
C SER A 279 7.44 -18.52 -0.24
N GLY A 280 7.91 -17.73 -1.21
CA GLY A 280 8.35 -18.20 -2.52
C GLY A 280 7.21 -18.68 -3.44
N ASP A 281 5.97 -18.68 -2.97
CA ASP A 281 4.77 -18.97 -3.75
C ASP A 281 4.08 -17.66 -4.16
N TYR A 282 3.62 -17.59 -5.42
CA TYR A 282 2.84 -16.46 -5.94
C TYR A 282 1.33 -16.73 -5.83
N SER A 283 0.89 -17.40 -4.77
CA SER A 283 -0.54 -17.64 -4.55
C SER A 283 -1.26 -16.31 -4.28
N PRO A 284 -2.58 -16.19 -4.59
CA PRO A 284 -3.34 -14.97 -4.30
C PRO A 284 -3.28 -14.56 -2.83
N GLY A 285 -3.22 -15.51 -1.88
CA GLY A 285 -3.08 -15.23 -0.45
C GLY A 285 -1.72 -14.63 -0.10
N SER A 286 -0.63 -15.16 -0.66
CA SER A 286 0.74 -14.66 -0.43
C SER A 286 1.01 -13.32 -1.12
N LEU A 287 0.40 -13.05 -2.27
CA LEU A 287 0.49 -11.74 -2.93
C LEU A 287 -0.32 -10.66 -2.20
N GLN A 288 -1.44 -11.05 -1.59
CA GLN A 288 -2.26 -10.15 -0.77
C GLN A 288 -1.60 -9.77 0.55
N SER A 289 -0.65 -10.57 1.06
CA SER A 289 0.07 -10.26 2.29
C SER A 289 1.26 -9.31 2.07
N ILE A 290 1.61 -8.99 0.82
CA ILE A 290 2.67 -8.02 0.50
C ILE A 290 2.19 -6.60 0.80
N GLN A 291 2.79 -6.00 1.82
CA GLN A 291 2.49 -4.62 2.26
C GLN A 291 3.50 -3.59 1.74
N ASP A 292 4.50 -4.05 0.98
CA ASP A 292 5.56 -3.19 0.45
C ASP A 292 5.01 -2.12 -0.49
N ASN A 293 5.64 -0.94 -0.43
CA ASN A 293 5.35 0.15 -1.36
C ASN A 293 6.47 0.27 -2.39
N LEU A 294 6.08 0.64 -3.61
CA LEU A 294 6.99 1.11 -4.64
C LEU A 294 7.26 2.60 -4.38
N TYR A 295 8.50 2.95 -4.08
CA TYR A 295 8.91 4.34 -3.88
C TYR A 295 9.62 4.86 -5.12
N LEU A 296 9.28 6.09 -5.51
CA LEU A 296 9.96 6.83 -6.56
C LEU A 296 10.44 8.15 -5.98
N HIS A 297 11.73 8.40 -6.05
CA HIS A 297 12.35 9.62 -5.54
C HIS A 297 13.00 10.39 -6.67
N LEU A 298 12.69 11.68 -6.75
CA LEU A 298 13.35 12.60 -7.66
C LEU A 298 14.52 13.24 -6.92
N PHE A 299 15.71 13.08 -7.48
CA PHE A 299 16.96 13.65 -6.96
C PHE A 299 17.59 14.57 -7.99
N ASP A 300 18.40 15.50 -7.50
CA ASP A 300 19.31 16.32 -8.29
C ASP A 300 20.76 15.85 -8.08
N GLU A 301 21.50 15.59 -9.16
CA GLU A 301 22.90 15.17 -9.12
C GLU A 301 23.85 16.38 -9.18
N ILE A 302 24.64 16.58 -8.13
CA ILE A 302 25.63 17.65 -8.05
C ILE A 302 27.01 17.05 -8.28
N VAL A 303 27.72 17.56 -9.28
CA VAL A 303 29.12 17.23 -9.51
C VAL A 303 29.97 18.24 -8.73
N VAL A 304 30.69 17.75 -7.72
CA VAL A 304 31.62 18.54 -6.91
C VAL A 304 33.04 18.23 -7.38
N ASP A 305 33.74 19.25 -7.86
CA ASP A 305 35.17 19.16 -8.19
C ASP A 305 35.98 19.19 -6.88
N LEU A 306 36.77 18.15 -6.62
CA LEU A 306 37.63 18.04 -5.43
C LEU A 306 39.01 18.63 -5.66
N LEU A 307 39.33 19.08 -6.88
CA LEU A 307 40.60 19.71 -7.21
C LEU A 307 40.55 21.20 -6.88
N GLU A 308 41.33 21.60 -5.88
CA GLU A 308 41.48 23.01 -5.50
C GLU A 308 42.61 23.73 -6.29
N ASP A 309 43.55 23.00 -6.92
CA ASP A 309 44.67 23.57 -7.69
C ASP A 309 44.52 23.29 -9.20
N ASP A 310 44.38 24.38 -9.99
CA ASP A 310 44.22 24.34 -11.45
C ASP A 310 45.36 23.61 -12.17
N ARG A 311 46.57 23.57 -11.59
CA ARG A 311 47.75 22.92 -12.20
C ARG A 311 47.67 21.40 -12.23
N MET A 312 46.80 20.79 -11.42
CA MET A 312 46.60 19.32 -11.39
C MET A 312 45.48 18.83 -12.31
N ARG A 313 44.77 19.75 -12.98
CA ARG A 313 43.65 19.43 -13.89
C ARG A 313 44.07 18.74 -15.19
N GLU A 314 45.33 18.87 -15.61
CA GLU A 314 45.82 18.27 -16.87
C GLU A 314 45.99 16.74 -16.79
N THR A 315 46.12 16.17 -15.58
CA THR A 315 46.48 14.75 -15.42
C THR A 315 45.46 13.89 -14.68
N ASN A 316 44.61 14.44 -13.80
CA ASN A 316 43.64 13.66 -13.02
C ASN A 316 42.30 14.39 -12.88
N ILE A 317 41.18 13.65 -12.98
CA ILE A 317 39.82 14.15 -12.69
C ILE A 317 39.39 13.59 -11.34
N HIS A 318 39.30 14.42 -10.29
CA HIS A 318 38.75 14.03 -8.99
C HIS A 318 37.39 14.71 -8.77
N GLN A 319 36.32 14.08 -9.23
CA GLN A 319 34.95 14.55 -9.02
C GLN A 319 34.21 13.65 -8.04
N ARG A 320 33.43 14.25 -7.13
CA ARG A 320 32.47 13.56 -6.28
C ARG A 320 31.06 13.86 -6.77
N LEU A 321 30.22 12.84 -6.82
CA LEU A 321 28.80 12.99 -7.09
C LEU A 321 28.04 13.07 -5.75
N GLU A 322 27.34 14.17 -5.56
CA GLU A 322 26.39 14.36 -4.48
C GLU A 322 24.96 14.28 -5.04
N ARG A 323 24.00 13.98 -4.16
CA ARG A 323 22.59 13.95 -4.52
C ARG A 323 21.74 14.71 -3.51
N ASN A 324 20.80 15.48 -4.01
CA ASN A 324 19.84 16.22 -3.22
C ASN A 324 18.42 15.79 -3.56
N TRP A 325 17.61 15.53 -2.54
CA TRP A 325 16.23 15.10 -2.72
C TRP A 325 15.32 16.28 -3.05
N LEU A 326 14.50 16.12 -4.10
CA LEU A 326 13.57 17.14 -4.57
C LEU A 326 12.10 16.77 -4.35
N GLY A 327 11.77 15.47 -4.29
CA GLY A 327 10.40 15.02 -4.10
C GLY A 327 10.25 13.50 -4.14
N SER A 328 9.08 13.00 -3.75
CA SER A 328 8.78 11.57 -3.72
C SER A 328 7.38 11.22 -4.20
N LEU A 329 7.20 9.97 -4.57
CA LEU A 329 5.92 9.35 -4.87
C LEU A 329 5.93 7.93 -4.31
N GLN A 330 4.83 7.53 -3.68
CA GLN A 330 4.67 6.22 -3.08
C GLN A 330 3.44 5.54 -3.68
N ILE A 331 3.62 4.30 -4.14
CA ILE A 331 2.56 3.50 -4.75
C ILE A 331 2.51 2.15 -4.06
N PRO A 332 1.44 1.83 -3.30
CA PRO A 332 1.29 0.52 -2.68
C PRO A 332 1.26 -0.61 -3.71
N PHE A 333 1.94 -1.73 -3.44
CA PHE A 333 1.95 -2.89 -4.35
C PHE A 333 0.53 -3.41 -4.63
N SER A 334 -0.36 -3.36 -3.63
CA SER A 334 -1.78 -3.67 -3.80
C SER A 334 -2.44 -2.92 -4.95
N THR A 335 -2.08 -1.65 -5.13
CA THR A 335 -2.63 -0.82 -6.20
C THR A 335 -2.17 -1.31 -7.57
N LEU A 336 -0.91 -1.76 -7.69
CA LEU A 336 -0.38 -2.38 -8.90
C LEU A 336 -1.03 -3.74 -9.17
N TYR A 337 -1.23 -4.54 -8.12
CA TYR A 337 -1.87 -5.85 -8.19
C TYR A 337 -3.30 -5.76 -8.73
N PHE A 338 -4.10 -4.81 -8.23
CA PHE A 338 -5.50 -4.67 -8.65
C PHE A 338 -5.70 -4.01 -10.02
N ASN A 339 -4.82 -3.09 -10.42
CA ASN A 339 -4.98 -2.35 -11.67
C ASN A 339 -4.22 -2.99 -12.86
N SER A 340 -3.30 -3.94 -12.61
CA SER A 340 -2.38 -4.58 -13.57
C SER A 340 -1.42 -3.64 -14.34
N ARG A 341 -1.82 -2.38 -14.52
CA ARG A 341 -1.13 -1.27 -15.17
C ARG A 341 -1.55 0.03 -14.50
N ILE A 342 -0.59 0.92 -14.28
CA ILE A 342 -0.82 2.30 -13.87
C ILE A 342 -0.06 3.19 -14.86
N GLU A 343 -0.73 4.21 -15.41
CA GLU A 343 -0.12 5.16 -16.34
C GLU A 343 -0.73 6.53 -16.12
N GLY A 344 0.10 7.56 -16.16
CA GLY A 344 -0.35 8.94 -16.12
C GLY A 344 0.74 9.89 -15.67
N THR A 345 0.32 11.12 -15.38
CA THR A 345 1.16 12.16 -14.81
C THR A 345 0.82 12.29 -13.33
N PHE A 346 1.83 12.09 -12.48
CA PHE A 346 1.70 12.01 -11.04
C PHE A 346 2.24 13.29 -10.44
N LYS A 347 1.47 13.92 -9.55
CA LYS A 347 1.97 14.97 -8.67
C LYS A 347 2.92 14.35 -7.65
N LEU A 348 4.17 14.78 -7.62
CA LEU A 348 5.12 14.38 -6.59
C LEU A 348 4.80 15.10 -5.29
N TYR A 349 5.01 14.42 -4.16
CA TYR A 349 5.15 15.09 -2.89
C TYR A 349 6.39 15.97 -2.95
N SER A 350 6.17 17.29 -2.83
CA SER A 350 7.20 18.29 -2.64
C SER A 350 7.07 18.82 -1.22
N PRO A 351 8.18 18.94 -0.46
CA PRO A 351 8.12 19.57 0.84
C PRO A 351 7.67 21.03 0.68
N PRO A 352 7.02 21.62 1.71
CA PRO A 352 6.56 23.00 1.63
C PRO A 352 7.70 24.02 1.54
N VAL A 353 8.92 23.63 1.95
CA VAL A 353 10.14 24.42 1.84
C VAL A 353 11.25 23.52 1.35
N LEU A 354 11.95 23.92 0.29
CA LEU A 354 13.10 23.19 -0.26
C LEU A 354 14.32 24.11 -0.28
N LEU A 355 15.14 24.05 0.78
CA LEU A 355 16.26 24.96 0.97
C LEU A 355 17.32 24.74 -0.12
N GLY A 356 17.71 25.84 -0.77
CA GLY A 356 18.68 25.83 -1.89
C GLY A 356 18.04 25.61 -3.27
N TYR A 357 16.72 25.49 -3.34
CA TYR A 357 15.99 25.33 -4.61
C TYR A 357 14.79 26.27 -4.69
N GLU A 358 14.43 26.66 -5.90
CA GLU A 358 13.28 27.52 -6.19
C GLU A 358 12.71 27.14 -7.55
N LYS A 359 11.40 27.24 -7.74
CA LYS A 359 10.80 27.02 -9.06
C LYS A 359 10.95 28.26 -9.93
N GLU A 360 11.18 28.07 -11.22
CA GLU A 360 11.30 29.18 -12.18
C GLU A 360 10.06 30.10 -12.19
N SER A 361 8.87 29.55 -11.92
CA SER A 361 7.61 30.31 -11.81
C SER A 361 7.64 31.37 -10.70
N HIS A 362 8.09 31.01 -9.49
CA HIS A 362 8.16 31.94 -8.35
C HIS A 362 9.19 33.05 -8.57
N HIS A 363 10.30 32.75 -9.25
CA HIS A 363 11.32 33.75 -9.52
C HIS A 363 10.87 34.81 -10.53
N ARG A 364 10.04 34.45 -11.52
CA ARG A 364 9.48 35.43 -12.46
C ARG A 364 8.55 36.44 -11.76
N GLU A 365 7.85 36.02 -10.71
CA GLU A 365 7.04 36.91 -9.87
C GLU A 365 7.90 37.80 -8.97
N PHE A 366 8.98 37.26 -8.40
CA PHE A 366 9.85 37.98 -7.46
C PHE A 366 10.88 38.92 -8.13
N SER A 367 11.32 38.61 -9.35
CA SER A 367 12.39 39.33 -10.05
C SER A 367 11.91 40.55 -10.85
N GLY A 368 10.59 40.81 -10.91
CA GLY A 368 10.01 42.03 -11.51
C GLY A 368 10.26 42.22 -13.02
N LEU A 369 10.98 41.32 -13.68
CA LEU A 369 11.29 41.35 -15.10
C LEU A 369 10.13 40.80 -15.92
N THR A 370 9.02 41.55 -15.97
CA THR A 370 8.05 41.41 -17.06
C THR A 370 8.70 41.94 -18.33
N ILE A 371 9.17 41.03 -19.18
CA ILE A 371 9.50 41.39 -20.56
C ILE A 371 8.19 41.81 -21.22
N LEU A 372 8.09 43.09 -21.56
CA LEU A 372 6.99 43.65 -22.35
C LEU A 372 6.91 42.90 -23.69
N GLY A 373 5.99 41.95 -23.83
CA GLY A 373 5.74 41.29 -25.12
C GLY A 373 5.01 39.95 -25.10
N ASP A 374 4.99 39.18 -24.01
CA ASP A 374 4.39 37.84 -24.00
C ASP A 374 3.02 37.85 -23.30
N THR A 375 1.96 38.19 -24.05
CA THR A 375 0.56 37.97 -23.65
C THR A 375 0.19 36.49 -23.78
N GLN A 376 0.92 35.61 -23.10
CA GLN A 376 0.45 34.26 -22.83
C GLN A 376 -0.25 34.30 -21.47
N GLN A 377 -1.50 33.82 -21.45
CA GLN A 377 -2.31 33.68 -20.25
C GLN A 377 -1.45 33.14 -19.11
N VAL A 378 -1.28 33.94 -18.06
CA VAL A 378 -0.62 33.50 -16.82
C VAL A 378 -1.49 32.39 -16.26
N LEU A 379 -1.14 31.15 -16.61
CA LEU A 379 -1.65 29.96 -15.94
C LEU A 379 -1.38 30.16 -14.43
N PRO A 380 -2.32 29.77 -13.55
CA PRO A 380 -2.09 29.88 -12.11
C PRO A 380 -0.73 29.26 -11.75
N PRO A 381 0.05 29.86 -10.84
CA PRO A 381 1.36 29.36 -10.47
C PRO A 381 1.24 27.90 -10.06
N ARG A 382 1.91 27.04 -10.82
CA ARG A 382 1.87 25.61 -10.60
C ARG A 382 2.91 25.27 -9.54
N ASP A 383 2.45 25.19 -8.30
CA ASP A 383 3.31 24.93 -7.14
C ASP A 383 3.62 23.44 -6.93
N ALA A 384 3.51 22.62 -7.99
CA ALA A 384 3.73 21.17 -7.92
C ALA A 384 4.83 20.71 -8.88
N THR A 385 5.46 19.58 -8.59
CA THR A 385 6.39 18.92 -9.51
C THR A 385 5.69 17.68 -10.03
N PHE A 386 5.76 17.42 -11.32
CA PHE A 386 5.01 16.34 -11.94
C PHE A 386 5.93 15.33 -12.61
N LEU A 387 5.58 14.06 -12.51
CA LEU A 387 6.33 12.95 -13.08
C LEU A 387 5.40 12.04 -13.89
N SER A 388 5.69 11.86 -15.17
CA SER A 388 4.93 10.96 -16.03
C SER A 388 5.54 9.56 -16.04
N LEU A 389 4.72 8.57 -15.69
CA LEU A 389 5.14 7.18 -15.49
C LEU A 389 4.20 6.20 -16.19
N PHE A 390 4.77 5.07 -16.58
CA PHE A 390 4.02 3.87 -16.93
C PHE A 390 4.56 2.68 -16.11
N ILE A 391 3.69 2.01 -15.37
CA ILE A 391 4.05 0.94 -14.44
C ILE A 391 3.21 -0.30 -14.73
N THR A 392 3.83 -1.49 -14.77
CA THR A 392 3.12 -2.75 -14.98
C THR A 392 3.82 -3.92 -14.28
N VAL A 393 3.06 -4.96 -13.98
CA VAL A 393 3.59 -6.23 -13.42
C VAL A 393 3.60 -7.29 -14.53
N GLN A 394 4.71 -8.02 -14.66
CA GLN A 394 4.92 -9.07 -15.65
C GLN A 394 5.31 -10.39 -14.98
N PRO A 395 4.58 -11.50 -15.20
CA PRO A 395 3.31 -11.60 -15.95
C PRO A 395 2.17 -10.84 -15.25
N ALA A 396 1.13 -10.48 -16.01
CA ALA A 396 -0.03 -9.77 -15.46
C ALA A 396 -0.79 -10.69 -14.47
N LEU A 397 -0.90 -10.23 -13.23
CA LEU A 397 -1.53 -10.96 -12.13
C LEU A 397 -3.06 -10.77 -12.18
N ASN A 398 -3.82 -11.84 -11.91
CA ASN A 398 -5.27 -11.77 -11.77
C ASN A 398 -5.62 -11.47 -10.31
N PRO A 399 -6.29 -10.34 -10.00
CA PRO A 399 -6.85 -10.15 -8.67
C PRO A 399 -7.94 -11.21 -8.41
N PRO A 400 -8.18 -11.57 -7.13
CA PRO A 400 -9.26 -12.50 -6.79
C PRO A 400 -10.62 -11.96 -7.27
N GLU A 401 -11.54 -12.86 -7.59
CA GLU A 401 -12.92 -12.46 -7.85
C GLU A 401 -13.57 -11.95 -6.55
N PRO A 402 -14.37 -10.86 -6.62
CA PRO A 402 -15.09 -10.37 -5.46
C PRO A 402 -16.08 -11.40 -4.96
N PHE A 403 -16.21 -11.49 -3.64
CA PHE A 403 -17.15 -12.38 -2.99
C PHE A 403 -18.58 -11.94 -3.27
N LYS A 404 -19.47 -12.87 -3.63
CA LYS A 404 -20.84 -12.57 -4.10
C LYS A 404 -21.95 -13.14 -3.21
N GLU A 405 -21.64 -13.64 -2.02
CA GLU A 405 -22.70 -14.23 -1.18
C GLU A 405 -23.33 -13.24 -0.22
N LYS A 406 -24.60 -13.49 0.07
CA LYS A 406 -25.46 -12.65 0.90
C LYS A 406 -25.11 -12.83 2.37
N LEU A 407 -24.64 -11.75 2.98
CA LEU A 407 -24.52 -11.63 4.42
C LEU A 407 -25.85 -11.20 5.04
N GLU A 408 -25.97 -11.36 6.36
CA GLU A 408 -27.10 -10.79 7.11
C GLU A 408 -27.12 -9.28 6.88
N SER A 409 -28.30 -8.71 6.67
CA SER A 409 -28.45 -7.30 6.37
C SER A 409 -29.25 -6.59 7.45
N SER A 410 -28.88 -5.34 7.69
CA SER A 410 -29.60 -4.42 8.58
C SER A 410 -30.78 -3.74 7.89
N GLU A 411 -30.89 -3.87 6.58
CA GLU A 411 -31.93 -3.27 5.77
C GLU A 411 -33.17 -4.18 5.65
N LEU A 412 -34.29 -3.60 5.21
CA LEU A 412 -35.49 -4.39 4.89
C LEU A 412 -35.27 -5.13 3.57
N ALA A 413 -35.75 -6.38 3.47
CA ALA A 413 -35.53 -7.25 2.32
C ALA A 413 -35.94 -6.62 0.97
N PHE A 414 -37.03 -5.85 0.93
CA PHE A 414 -37.45 -5.16 -0.30
C PHE A 414 -36.43 -4.11 -0.78
N MET A 415 -35.68 -3.52 0.15
CA MET A 415 -34.71 -2.47 -0.14
C MET A 415 -33.40 -3.06 -0.67
N GLU A 416 -32.97 -4.20 -0.12
CA GLU A 416 -31.89 -4.99 -0.69
C GLU A 416 -32.22 -5.43 -2.12
N GLU A 417 -33.41 -6.00 -2.34
CA GLU A 417 -33.83 -6.42 -3.68
C GLU A 417 -33.86 -5.25 -4.67
N HIS A 418 -34.35 -4.09 -4.23
CA HIS A 418 -34.35 -2.86 -5.03
C HIS A 418 -32.92 -2.42 -5.40
N LEU A 419 -32.00 -2.39 -4.44
CA LEU A 419 -30.60 -1.98 -4.67
C LEU A 419 -29.84 -2.99 -5.54
N GLU A 420 -30.03 -4.30 -5.31
CA GLU A 420 -29.43 -5.36 -6.13
C GLU A 420 -29.92 -5.29 -7.58
N ASN A 421 -31.22 -5.07 -7.80
CA ASN A 421 -31.78 -4.91 -9.13
C ASN A 421 -31.26 -3.63 -9.80
N TRP A 422 -31.21 -2.52 -9.07
CA TRP A 422 -30.67 -1.26 -9.59
C TRP A 422 -29.19 -1.41 -9.97
N GLU A 423 -28.36 -1.99 -9.11
CA GLU A 423 -26.94 -2.23 -9.38
C GLU A 423 -26.74 -3.16 -10.59
N SER A 424 -27.57 -4.19 -10.74
CA SER A 424 -27.57 -5.07 -11.93
C SER A 424 -27.90 -4.32 -13.22
N GLN A 425 -28.84 -3.38 -13.18
CA GLN A 425 -29.16 -2.55 -14.35
C GLN A 425 -28.04 -1.53 -14.66
N VAL A 426 -27.46 -0.92 -13.63
CA VAL A 426 -26.28 -0.04 -13.76
C VAL A 426 -25.11 -0.80 -14.38
N ALA A 427 -24.83 -2.02 -13.92
CA ALA A 427 -23.76 -2.86 -14.45
C ALA A 427 -23.97 -3.22 -15.93
N LYS A 428 -25.22 -3.30 -16.41
CA LYS A 428 -25.53 -3.52 -17.83
C LYS A 428 -25.28 -2.26 -18.67
N GLN A 429 -25.59 -1.07 -18.13
CA GLN A 429 -25.48 0.19 -18.86
C GLN A 429 -24.06 0.77 -18.85
N VAL A 430 -23.38 0.69 -17.69
CA VAL A 430 -22.03 1.24 -17.45
C VAL A 430 -21.14 0.21 -16.73
N PRO A 431 -20.76 -0.90 -17.40
CA PRO A 431 -20.04 -2.03 -16.77
C PRO A 431 -18.69 -1.67 -16.15
N HIS A 432 -18.06 -0.59 -16.60
CA HIS A 432 -16.76 -0.13 -16.09
C HIS A 432 -16.87 0.77 -14.86
N ARG A 433 -18.07 1.25 -14.51
CA ARG A 433 -18.32 2.16 -13.38
C ARG A 433 -18.91 1.38 -12.22
N LYS A 434 -18.04 0.84 -11.38
CA LYS A 434 -18.48 0.13 -10.18
C LYS A 434 -19.01 1.13 -9.17
N VAL A 435 -20.21 0.85 -8.66
CA VAL A 435 -20.90 1.63 -7.64
C VAL A 435 -21.01 0.76 -6.39
N LYS A 436 -21.00 1.38 -5.21
CA LYS A 436 -21.25 0.71 -3.93
C LYS A 436 -22.63 1.13 -3.43
N THR A 437 -23.52 0.16 -3.23
CA THR A 437 -24.88 0.37 -2.71
C THR A 437 -25.01 -0.10 -1.27
N LEU A 438 -24.46 -1.27 -1.00
CA LEU A 438 -24.40 -1.94 0.29
C LEU A 438 -22.94 -2.20 0.68
N VAL A 439 -22.61 -1.95 1.95
CA VAL A 439 -21.27 -2.17 2.54
C VAL A 439 -21.41 -2.94 3.85
N ILE A 440 -20.33 -3.54 4.32
CA ILE A 440 -20.33 -4.30 5.56
C ILE A 440 -19.94 -3.39 6.72
N ASP A 441 -20.64 -3.46 7.85
CA ASP A 441 -20.23 -2.79 9.07
C ASP A 441 -19.25 -3.65 9.91
N ILE A 442 -18.73 -3.10 11.01
CA ILE A 442 -17.86 -3.87 11.92
C ILE A 442 -18.55 -5.07 12.59
N SER A 443 -19.89 -5.13 12.57
CA SER A 443 -20.67 -6.23 13.13
C SER A 443 -20.78 -7.41 12.17
N GLY A 444 -20.44 -7.20 10.88
CA GLY A 444 -20.52 -8.17 9.81
C GLY A 444 -21.85 -8.17 9.07
N LYS A 445 -22.65 -7.10 9.24
CA LYS A 445 -23.94 -6.93 8.56
C LYS A 445 -23.82 -6.01 7.36
N SER A 446 -24.61 -6.28 6.33
CA SER A 446 -24.79 -5.42 5.17
C SER A 446 -25.64 -4.19 5.55
N VAL A 447 -25.20 -3.00 5.15
CA VAL A 447 -25.81 -1.71 5.47
C VAL A 447 -25.78 -0.82 4.23
N CYS A 448 -26.86 -0.07 3.98
CA CYS A 448 -26.88 0.90 2.89
C CYS A 448 -25.91 2.06 3.14
N VAL A 449 -25.13 2.40 2.12
CA VAL A 449 -24.10 3.47 2.19
C VAL A 449 -24.66 4.84 2.59
N THR A 450 -25.92 5.15 2.27
CA THR A 450 -26.54 6.44 2.63
C THR A 450 -26.65 6.63 4.14
N ARG A 451 -26.75 5.53 4.91
CA ARG A 451 -26.83 5.58 6.38
C ARG A 451 -25.53 6.06 7.04
N PHE A 452 -24.40 6.08 6.33
CA PHE A 452 -23.12 6.52 6.87
C PHE A 452 -22.95 8.05 6.88
N PHE A 453 -23.89 8.80 6.30
CA PHE A 453 -23.80 10.25 6.22
C PHE A 453 -24.75 10.90 7.24
N GLN A 454 -24.19 11.77 8.07
CA GLN A 454 -24.94 12.63 8.98
C GLN A 454 -24.07 13.85 9.31
N PRO A 455 -24.63 15.05 9.50
CA PRO A 455 -23.85 16.19 9.99
C PRO A 455 -23.22 15.89 11.35
N LEU A 456 -21.88 15.91 11.43
CA LEU A 456 -21.12 15.70 12.65
C LEU A 456 -20.17 16.87 12.91
N ALA A 457 -20.13 17.37 14.14
CA ALA A 457 -19.27 18.50 14.49
C ALA A 457 -17.78 18.10 14.41
N PRO A 458 -16.93 18.83 13.66
CA PRO A 458 -15.48 18.64 13.71
C PRO A 458 -14.92 19.05 15.08
N PRO A 459 -13.73 18.55 15.47
CA PRO A 459 -13.12 18.91 16.74
C PRO A 459 -12.68 20.37 16.78
N VAL A 460 -12.84 21.02 17.94
CA VAL A 460 -12.27 22.35 18.19
C VAL A 460 -10.75 22.23 18.27
N LEU A 461 -10.03 22.92 17.37
CA LEU A 461 -8.57 22.87 17.28
C LEU A 461 -7.90 24.01 18.05
N LEU A 462 -8.49 25.21 18.00
CA LEU A 462 -8.09 26.39 18.74
C LEU A 462 -9.27 26.94 19.53
N GLU A 463 -9.04 27.28 20.79
CA GLU A 463 -10.07 27.88 21.63
C GLU A 463 -10.42 29.28 21.09
N GLY A 464 -11.71 29.50 20.79
CA GLY A 464 -12.23 30.81 20.37
C GLY A 464 -12.23 31.06 18.86
N GLU A 465 -11.69 30.15 18.03
CA GLU A 465 -11.74 30.25 16.56
C GLU A 465 -12.77 29.30 15.95
N SER A 466 -13.44 29.75 14.88
CA SER A 466 -14.34 28.90 14.10
C SER A 466 -13.56 27.93 13.23
N ILE A 467 -13.96 26.67 13.23
CA ILE A 467 -13.34 25.63 12.40
C ILE A 467 -13.67 25.89 10.93
N THR A 468 -12.64 26.00 10.09
CA THR A 468 -12.77 26.09 8.63
C THR A 468 -12.82 24.72 7.97
N GLU A 469 -13.18 24.66 6.69
CA GLU A 469 -13.18 23.44 5.88
C GLU A 469 -11.77 22.85 5.77
N GLU A 470 -10.76 23.71 5.61
CA GLU A 470 -9.35 23.35 5.52
C GLU A 470 -8.83 22.77 6.84
N MET A 471 -9.24 23.33 7.99
CA MET A 471 -8.92 22.78 9.31
C MET A 471 -9.51 21.37 9.51
N ALA A 472 -10.75 21.16 9.10
CA ALA A 472 -11.40 19.86 9.16
C ALA A 472 -10.69 18.85 8.24
N ALA A 473 -10.39 19.23 7.00
CA ALA A 473 -9.64 18.39 6.05
C ALA A 473 -8.24 18.06 6.56
N ARG A 474 -7.56 19.03 7.19
CA ARG A 474 -6.24 18.84 7.81
C ARG A 474 -6.32 17.81 8.92
N PHE A 475 -7.28 17.91 9.83
CA PHE A 475 -7.46 16.94 10.92
C PHE A 475 -7.68 15.52 10.39
N VAL A 476 -8.59 15.35 9.43
CA VAL A 476 -8.86 14.02 8.81
C VAL A 476 -7.61 13.46 8.12
N SER A 477 -6.84 14.29 7.42
CA SER A 477 -5.59 13.86 6.74
C SER A 477 -4.50 13.32 7.69
N LYS A 478 -4.63 13.56 8.99
CA LYS A 478 -3.68 13.11 10.02
C LYS A 478 -4.09 11.82 10.70
N ILE A 479 -5.26 11.29 10.37
CA ILE A 479 -5.62 9.94 10.74
C ILE A 479 -4.80 8.98 9.85
N PRO A 480 -4.14 7.96 10.44
CA PRO A 480 -3.43 6.96 9.67
C PRO A 480 -4.32 6.24 8.65
N LYS A 481 -3.95 6.34 7.38
CA LYS A 481 -4.54 5.50 6.32
C LYS A 481 -3.93 4.11 6.35
N ILE A 482 -4.77 3.09 6.51
CA ILE A 482 -4.41 1.71 6.17
C ILE A 482 -4.91 1.46 4.75
N SER A 483 -4.07 0.92 3.86
CA SER A 483 -4.57 0.57 2.53
C SER A 483 -5.69 -0.47 2.69
N GLY A 484 -6.90 -0.20 2.20
CA GLY A 484 -8.06 -1.11 2.33
C GLY A 484 -7.79 -2.52 1.78
N SER A 485 -6.85 -2.65 0.84
CA SER A 485 -6.32 -3.94 0.37
C SER A 485 -5.60 -4.76 1.45
N ILE A 486 -5.09 -4.15 2.51
CA ILE A 486 -4.42 -4.83 3.62
C ILE A 486 -5.48 -5.47 4.52
N LEU A 487 -6.65 -4.84 4.65
CA LEU A 487 -7.76 -5.34 5.46
C LEU A 487 -8.59 -6.36 4.68
N PHE A 488 -8.98 -6.08 3.43
CA PHE A 488 -9.84 -6.96 2.62
C PHE A 488 -9.57 -6.83 1.11
N PRO A 489 -8.48 -7.41 0.60
CA PRO A 489 -8.13 -7.25 -0.80
C PRO A 489 -9.18 -7.86 -1.73
N GLY A 490 -10.04 -6.99 -2.28
CA GLY A 490 -11.01 -7.31 -3.33
C GLY A 490 -12.19 -8.19 -2.89
N LEU A 491 -12.32 -8.49 -1.60
CA LEU A 491 -13.30 -9.45 -1.10
C LEU A 491 -14.51 -8.79 -0.40
N PHE A 492 -14.26 -7.78 0.45
CA PHE A 492 -15.29 -7.12 1.25
C PHE A 492 -14.95 -5.64 1.42
N ASP A 493 -15.95 -4.76 1.29
CA ASP A 493 -15.83 -3.35 1.62
C ASP A 493 -16.44 -3.14 3.01
N ILE A 494 -15.59 -3.05 4.04
CA ILE A 494 -16.03 -2.71 5.41
C ILE A 494 -15.91 -1.21 5.59
N TRP A 495 -17.00 -0.56 5.99
CA TRP A 495 -17.01 0.87 6.33
C TRP A 495 -17.09 1.06 7.84
N LEU A 496 -16.27 1.97 8.34
CA LEU A 496 -16.25 2.39 9.74
C LEU A 496 -17.15 3.61 9.95
N THR A 497 -17.79 3.70 11.12
CA THR A 497 -18.44 4.94 11.54
C THR A 497 -17.39 5.97 12.00
N SER A 498 -17.79 7.23 12.08
CA SER A 498 -16.92 8.37 12.38
C SER A 498 -16.31 8.30 13.79
N ASP A 499 -17.02 7.73 14.76
CA ASP A 499 -16.47 7.44 16.10
C ASP A 499 -15.49 6.26 16.07
N GLN A 500 -15.78 5.23 15.26
CA GLN A 500 -14.92 4.04 15.15
C GLN A 500 -13.57 4.39 14.53
N ILE A 501 -13.54 5.17 13.43
CA ILE A 501 -12.27 5.61 12.82
C ILE A 501 -11.43 6.44 13.82
N LEU A 502 -12.06 7.32 14.61
CA LEU A 502 -11.38 8.12 15.61
C LEU A 502 -10.89 7.30 16.81
N HIS A 503 -11.61 6.23 17.17
CA HIS A 503 -11.24 5.33 18.25
C HIS A 503 -10.17 4.30 17.84
N LEU A 504 -10.18 3.87 16.59
CA LEU A 504 -9.20 2.90 16.07
C LEU A 504 -7.93 3.57 15.54
N LEU A 505 -7.97 4.88 15.26
CA LEU A 505 -6.89 5.66 14.64
C LEU A 505 -6.41 5.02 13.34
N SER A 506 -7.33 4.49 12.55
CA SER A 506 -7.07 3.73 11.34
C SER A 506 -8.31 3.67 10.47
N GLY A 507 -8.16 3.91 9.17
CA GLY A 507 -9.24 3.78 8.19
C GLY A 507 -8.71 3.69 6.76
N ASP A 508 -9.57 3.33 5.82
CA ASP A 508 -9.25 3.37 4.39
C ASP A 508 -9.63 4.72 3.73
N SER A 509 -9.52 4.84 2.40
CA SER A 509 -9.88 6.10 1.73
C SER A 509 -11.36 6.46 1.87
N GLU A 510 -12.23 5.46 1.86
CA GLU A 510 -13.68 5.62 1.97
C GLU A 510 -14.06 6.10 3.36
N ASP A 511 -13.50 5.49 4.42
CA ASP A 511 -13.74 5.88 5.81
C ASP A 511 -13.35 7.35 6.06
N HIS A 512 -12.18 7.77 5.55
CA HIS A 512 -11.72 9.16 5.68
C HIS A 512 -12.63 10.13 4.90
N ALA A 513 -13.08 9.72 3.71
CA ALA A 513 -13.98 10.53 2.90
C ALA A 513 -15.36 10.68 3.54
N VAL A 514 -15.90 9.62 4.15
CA VAL A 514 -17.17 9.65 4.91
C VAL A 514 -17.04 10.62 6.10
N LEU A 515 -15.98 10.50 6.90
CA LEU A 515 -15.73 11.38 8.04
C LEU A 515 -15.66 12.86 7.61
N LEU A 516 -14.87 13.17 6.58
CA LEU A 516 -14.75 14.53 6.05
C LEU A 516 -16.08 15.05 5.49
N CYS A 517 -16.84 14.20 4.80
CA CYS A 517 -18.16 14.56 4.28
C CYS A 517 -19.12 14.95 5.42
N CYS A 518 -19.17 14.16 6.50
CA CYS A 518 -19.97 14.45 7.70
C CYS A 518 -19.58 15.79 8.36
N PHE A 519 -18.28 16.11 8.42
CA PHE A 519 -17.79 17.39 8.93
C PHE A 519 -18.20 18.58 8.04
N LEU A 520 -18.04 18.45 6.73
CA LEU A 520 -18.40 19.51 5.79
C LEU A 520 -19.92 19.76 5.76
N MET A 521 -20.73 18.70 5.92
CA MET A 521 -22.17 18.83 6.10
C MET A 521 -22.53 19.62 7.37
N TYR A 522 -21.83 19.37 8.49
CA TYR A 522 -22.02 20.15 9.72
C TYR A 522 -21.62 21.62 9.58
N LEU A 523 -20.57 21.90 8.80
CA LEU A 523 -20.15 23.26 8.44
C LEU A 523 -21.11 23.94 7.42
N GLY A 524 -22.23 23.31 7.09
CA GLY A 524 -23.27 23.88 6.22
C GLY A 524 -22.99 23.77 4.73
N LYS A 525 -21.99 22.98 4.32
CA LYS A 525 -21.72 22.72 2.90
C LYS A 525 -22.62 21.62 2.37
N THR A 526 -23.05 21.76 1.12
CA THR A 526 -23.62 20.62 0.39
C THR A 526 -22.49 19.76 -0.13
N ALA A 527 -22.30 18.60 0.52
CA ALA A 527 -21.19 17.69 0.31
C ALA A 527 -21.69 16.30 -0.14
N TRP A 528 -20.89 15.64 -0.97
CA TRP A 528 -21.11 14.26 -1.40
C TRP A 528 -19.80 13.50 -1.34
N LEU A 529 -19.86 12.24 -0.92
CA LEU A 529 -18.81 11.28 -1.22
C LEU A 529 -18.77 11.03 -2.72
N LEU A 530 -17.59 11.14 -3.32
CA LEU A 530 -17.32 10.84 -4.72
C LEU A 530 -16.46 9.58 -4.80
N LEU A 531 -16.99 8.52 -5.42
CA LEU A 531 -16.21 7.33 -5.74
C LEU A 531 -15.72 7.39 -7.18
N GLY A 532 -14.47 6.97 -7.38
CA GLY A 532 -13.83 7.07 -8.68
C GLY A 532 -12.52 6.31 -8.78
N VAL A 533 -11.75 6.66 -9.81
CA VAL A 533 -10.37 6.19 -9.99
C VAL A 533 -9.45 7.39 -10.08
N GLY A 534 -8.39 7.38 -9.28
CA GLY A 534 -7.36 8.40 -9.27
C GLY A 534 -5.96 7.80 -9.24
N ILE A 535 -4.97 8.66 -9.39
CA ILE A 535 -3.56 8.31 -9.39
C ILE A 535 -2.90 8.88 -8.12
N PRO A 536 -2.00 8.15 -7.44
CA PRO A 536 -1.51 6.80 -7.75
C PRO A 536 -2.42 5.66 -7.29
N HIS A 537 -3.43 5.92 -6.46
CA HIS A 537 -4.11 4.93 -5.63
C HIS A 537 -5.12 4.00 -6.33
N GLY A 538 -5.46 4.24 -7.60
CA GLY A 538 -6.48 3.47 -8.29
C GLY A 538 -7.87 3.82 -7.79
N ARG A 539 -8.66 2.83 -7.34
CA ARG A 539 -9.98 3.10 -6.75
C ARG A 539 -9.82 3.96 -5.51
N THR A 540 -10.58 5.03 -5.44
CA THR A 540 -10.39 6.07 -4.42
C THR A 540 -11.68 6.81 -4.15
N ALA A 541 -11.74 7.44 -2.98
CA ALA A 541 -12.85 8.23 -2.50
C ALA A 541 -12.38 9.67 -2.23
N TYR A 542 -13.17 10.63 -2.71
CA TYR A 542 -13.00 12.07 -2.53
C TYR A 542 -14.28 12.65 -1.94
N VAL A 543 -14.25 13.89 -1.46
CA VAL A 543 -15.47 14.62 -1.11
C VAL A 543 -15.67 15.76 -2.09
N LEU A 544 -16.84 15.82 -2.72
CA LEU A 544 -17.26 16.92 -3.58
C LEU A 544 -18.09 17.90 -2.75
N THR A 545 -17.70 19.18 -2.71
CA THR A 545 -18.55 20.23 -2.17
C THR A 545 -19.07 21.12 -3.28
N ARG A 546 -20.30 21.61 -3.11
CA ARG A 546 -20.88 22.65 -3.95
C ARG A 546 -20.97 23.94 -3.16
N GLU A 547 -20.41 25.00 -3.73
CA GLU A 547 -20.49 26.36 -3.22
C GLU A 547 -21.35 27.21 -4.16
N LYS A 548 -22.19 28.06 -3.57
CA LYS A 548 -23.05 28.98 -4.32
C LYS A 548 -22.67 30.40 -3.95
N GLU A 549 -21.96 31.08 -4.85
CA GLU A 549 -21.66 32.51 -4.73
C GLU A 549 -22.58 33.29 -5.66
N GLN A 550 -23.56 34.00 -5.08
CA GLN A 550 -24.55 34.84 -5.78
C GLN A 550 -25.31 34.12 -6.93
N HIS A 551 -24.66 33.99 -8.11
CA HIS A 551 -25.18 33.35 -9.32
C HIS A 551 -24.26 32.26 -9.91
N ASN A 552 -23.05 32.08 -9.40
CA ASN A 552 -22.13 31.03 -9.87
C ASN A 552 -22.14 29.84 -8.90
N ILE A 553 -22.27 28.65 -9.49
CA ILE A 553 -22.14 27.38 -8.77
C ILE A 553 -20.73 26.87 -9.05
N SER A 554 -19.91 26.80 -8.01
CA SER A 554 -18.57 26.20 -8.06
C SER A 554 -18.57 24.87 -7.34
N TYR A 555 -17.74 23.96 -7.85
CA TYR A 555 -17.55 22.63 -7.28
C TYR A 555 -16.09 22.46 -6.91
N TRP A 556 -15.86 21.92 -5.71
CA TRP A 556 -14.53 21.68 -5.18
C TRP A 556 -14.38 20.22 -4.78
N LEU A 557 -13.23 19.66 -5.07
CA LEU A 557 -12.84 18.30 -4.72
C LEU A 557 -11.88 18.33 -3.55
N TRP A 558 -12.17 17.54 -2.52
CA TRP A 558 -11.33 17.38 -1.35
C TRP A 558 -10.77 15.97 -1.33
N ASP A 559 -9.45 15.88 -1.29
CA ASP A 559 -8.77 14.61 -1.01
C ASP A 559 -8.66 14.45 0.51
N PRO A 560 -9.41 13.52 1.12
CA PRO A 560 -9.43 13.36 2.57
C PRO A 560 -8.11 12.80 3.12
N VAL A 561 -7.28 12.15 2.28
CA VAL A 561 -6.02 11.55 2.70
C VAL A 561 -4.89 12.58 2.70
N SER A 562 -4.82 13.45 1.70
CA SER A 562 -3.82 14.52 1.66
C SER A 562 -4.28 15.82 2.35
N GLY A 563 -5.58 15.98 2.56
CA GLY A 563 -6.20 17.22 3.05
C GLY A 563 -6.17 18.35 2.01
N GLN A 564 -5.90 18.05 0.73
CA GLN A 564 -5.81 19.05 -0.33
C GLN A 564 -7.16 19.32 -1.00
N LYS A 565 -7.39 20.59 -1.32
CA LYS A 565 -8.55 21.09 -2.07
C LYS A 565 -8.15 21.32 -3.53
N TYR A 566 -8.96 20.81 -4.45
CA TYR A 566 -8.76 20.94 -5.89
C TYR A 566 -10.00 21.55 -6.55
N SER A 567 -9.78 22.43 -7.53
CA SER A 567 -10.85 22.86 -8.42
C SER A 567 -11.17 21.74 -9.40
N ILE A 568 -12.45 21.56 -9.75
CA ILE A 568 -12.84 20.62 -10.82
C ILE A 568 -12.25 20.97 -12.19
N GLN A 569 -11.80 22.22 -12.38
CA GLN A 569 -11.16 22.70 -13.61
C GLN A 569 -9.65 22.39 -13.65
N ASP A 570 -9.07 21.95 -12.54
CA ASP A 570 -7.66 21.59 -12.47
C ASP A 570 -7.41 20.30 -13.26
N SER A 571 -6.66 20.43 -14.36
CA SER A 571 -6.29 19.30 -15.23
C SER A 571 -5.28 18.36 -14.56
N PHE A 572 -4.65 18.78 -13.46
CA PHE A 572 -3.69 17.99 -12.68
C PHE A 572 -4.30 17.44 -11.39
N CYS A 573 -5.62 17.53 -11.22
CA CYS A 573 -6.32 16.83 -10.15
C CYS A 573 -5.97 15.33 -10.21
N PRO A 574 -5.58 14.69 -9.08
CA PRO A 574 -5.22 13.28 -9.09
C PRO A 574 -6.39 12.35 -9.44
N LEU A 575 -7.64 12.82 -9.25
CA LEU A 575 -8.84 12.11 -9.67
C LEU A 575 -8.96 12.10 -11.20
N GLN A 576 -9.06 10.90 -11.78
CA GLN A 576 -9.14 10.74 -13.23
C GLN A 576 -10.51 10.32 -13.73
N LYS A 577 -11.27 9.56 -12.93
CA LYS A 577 -12.58 9.03 -13.33
C LYS A 577 -13.60 9.22 -12.22
N VAL A 578 -14.77 9.73 -12.57
CA VAL A 578 -15.90 9.93 -11.65
C VAL A 578 -16.95 8.85 -11.89
N PHE A 579 -17.26 8.03 -10.88
CA PHE A 579 -18.22 6.94 -11.00
C PHE A 579 -19.56 7.27 -10.36
N CYS A 580 -19.59 7.66 -9.10
CA CYS A 580 -20.83 7.99 -8.40
C CYS A 580 -20.64 9.03 -7.31
N LEU A 581 -21.75 9.67 -6.95
CA LEU A 581 -21.89 10.58 -5.81
C LEU A 581 -22.84 9.97 -4.79
N ILE A 582 -22.55 10.12 -3.50
CA ILE A 582 -23.32 9.52 -2.40
C ILE A 582 -23.44 10.55 -1.26
N ASN A 583 -24.63 10.69 -0.70
CA ASN A 583 -24.86 11.39 0.57
C ASN A 583 -25.95 10.66 1.38
N ASP A 584 -26.48 11.33 2.39
CA ASP A 584 -27.59 10.85 3.24
C ASP A 584 -28.92 10.69 2.48
N GLU A 585 -29.10 11.40 1.36
CA GLU A 585 -30.34 11.41 0.59
C GLU A 585 -30.39 10.35 -0.53
N ASN A 586 -29.26 10.12 -1.23
CA ASN A 586 -29.26 9.25 -2.40
C ASN A 586 -27.86 8.75 -2.81
N ILE A 587 -27.88 7.85 -3.80
CA ILE A 587 -26.73 7.37 -4.57
C ILE A 587 -26.98 7.76 -6.02
N TRP A 588 -26.10 8.54 -6.63
CA TRP A 588 -26.18 8.93 -8.04
C TRP A 588 -25.03 8.33 -8.82
N VAL A 589 -25.32 7.49 -9.82
CA VAL A 589 -24.30 7.01 -10.75
C VAL A 589 -24.15 7.96 -11.93
N ASN A 590 -22.91 8.25 -12.30
CA ASN A 590 -22.60 9.00 -13.51
C ASN A 590 -22.90 8.12 -14.72
N VAL A 591 -23.81 8.56 -15.60
CA VAL A 591 -24.16 7.88 -16.86
C VAL A 591 -23.70 8.67 -18.10
N GLN A 592 -22.99 9.78 -17.91
CA GLN A 592 -22.44 10.62 -18.99
C GLN A 592 -21.35 9.86 -19.76
N GLN A 593 -21.05 10.25 -21.00
CA GLN A 593 -19.99 9.59 -21.79
C GLN A 593 -18.58 9.88 -21.25
N GLU A 594 -18.34 11.11 -20.78
CA GLU A 594 -17.06 11.55 -20.23
C GLU A 594 -16.90 11.10 -18.77
N GLU A 595 -15.69 10.68 -18.40
CA GLU A 595 -15.35 10.24 -17.04
C GLU A 595 -14.45 11.23 -16.29
N LEU A 596 -13.79 12.12 -17.03
CA LEU A 596 -12.81 13.07 -16.49
C LEU A 596 -13.52 14.13 -15.64
N PRO A 597 -13.00 14.52 -14.46
CA PRO A 597 -13.66 15.50 -13.59
C PRO A 597 -13.99 16.81 -14.30
N TRP A 598 -13.04 17.40 -15.03
CA TRP A 598 -13.23 18.69 -15.71
C TRP A 598 -14.17 18.63 -16.92
N ARG A 599 -14.57 17.45 -17.38
CA ARG A 599 -15.56 17.25 -18.45
C ARG A 599 -16.90 16.72 -17.93
N THR A 600 -16.96 16.35 -16.66
CA THR A 600 -18.17 15.83 -16.02
C THR A 600 -19.04 16.99 -15.57
N ARG A 601 -20.33 16.97 -15.90
CA ARG A 601 -21.30 17.92 -15.35
C ARG A 601 -21.75 17.41 -13.98
N PHE A 602 -21.51 18.19 -12.92
CA PHE A 602 -21.82 17.80 -11.53
C PHE A 602 -23.21 18.23 -11.05
N ASP A 603 -24.07 18.70 -11.95
CA ASP A 603 -25.45 19.02 -11.61
C ASP A 603 -26.31 17.75 -11.56
N ILE A 604 -26.54 17.27 -10.34
CA ILE A 604 -27.33 16.06 -10.04
C ILE A 604 -28.82 16.18 -10.35
N THR A 605 -29.32 17.37 -10.70
CA THR A 605 -30.74 17.55 -11.07
C THR A 605 -31.05 16.96 -12.45
N HIS A 606 -30.04 16.85 -13.32
CA HIS A 606 -30.16 16.27 -14.64
C HIS A 606 -30.09 14.74 -14.60
N ARG A 607 -31.25 14.09 -14.63
CA ARG A 607 -31.37 12.62 -14.62
C ARG A 607 -30.75 11.90 -15.83
N SER A 608 -30.51 12.62 -16.92
CA SER A 608 -29.78 12.11 -18.09
C SER A 608 -28.29 11.92 -17.80
N ASP A 609 -27.77 12.64 -16.82
CA ASP A 609 -26.34 12.72 -16.50
C ASP A 609 -26.05 11.92 -15.22
N TRP A 610 -26.98 11.99 -14.25
CA TRP A 610 -26.92 11.32 -12.96
C TRP A 610 -28.16 10.48 -12.71
N TRP A 611 -27.99 9.17 -12.68
CA TRP A 611 -29.08 8.24 -12.40
C TRP A 611 -29.15 7.93 -10.90
N PRO A 612 -30.22 8.34 -10.19
CA PRO A 612 -30.36 8.05 -8.76
C PRO A 612 -30.84 6.61 -8.49
N ALA A 613 -30.37 6.03 -7.38
CA ALA A 613 -30.84 4.74 -6.86
C ALA A 613 -32.22 4.85 -6.22
N PHE A 614 -32.49 5.96 -5.52
CA PHE A 614 -33.76 6.22 -4.85
C PHE A 614 -34.57 7.29 -5.59
N GLY A 615 -35.89 7.15 -5.57
CA GLY A 615 -36.81 7.99 -6.32
C GLY A 615 -38.10 8.25 -5.56
N ARG A 616 -39.18 8.56 -6.30
CA ARG A 616 -40.49 8.82 -5.69
C ARG A 616 -41.16 7.53 -5.16
N SER A 617 -40.84 6.38 -5.73
CA SER A 617 -41.42 5.08 -5.38
C SER A 617 -40.72 4.44 -4.17
N VAL A 618 -39.39 4.50 -4.15
CA VAL A 618 -38.55 3.95 -3.09
C VAL A 618 -37.60 5.04 -2.62
N GLY A 619 -37.76 5.49 -1.38
CA GLY A 619 -36.88 6.45 -0.73
C GLY A 619 -35.66 5.78 -0.11
N ALA A 620 -34.63 6.58 0.19
CA ALA A 620 -33.47 6.10 0.92
C ALA A 620 -33.83 5.65 2.36
N PRO A 621 -33.08 4.69 2.94
CA PRO A 621 -33.28 4.27 4.32
C PRO A 621 -33.18 5.44 5.29
N VAL A 622 -34.11 5.48 6.26
CA VAL A 622 -34.15 6.55 7.27
C VAL A 622 -33.26 6.20 8.46
N GLY A 623 -32.56 7.21 8.98
CA GLY A 623 -31.70 7.12 10.15
C GLY A 623 -30.25 6.79 9.78
N SER A 624 -29.32 7.28 10.58
CA SER A 624 -27.90 7.04 10.38
C SER A 624 -27.41 5.85 11.22
N VAL A 625 -26.30 5.25 10.79
CA VAL A 625 -25.46 4.40 11.66
C VAL A 625 -24.41 5.22 12.42
N GLN A 626 -24.23 6.49 12.04
CA GLN A 626 -23.36 7.41 12.76
C GLN A 626 -23.93 7.73 14.15
N PRO A 627 -23.06 8.03 15.14
CA PRO A 627 -23.50 8.52 16.43
C PRO A 627 -24.19 9.89 16.29
N ALA A 628 -25.06 10.23 17.24
CA ALA A 628 -25.73 11.55 17.24
C ALA A 628 -24.74 12.72 17.38
N ALA A 629 -23.64 12.51 18.11
CA ALA A 629 -22.55 13.47 18.28
C ALA A 629 -21.23 12.73 18.52
N LEU A 630 -20.12 13.35 18.14
CA LEU A 630 -18.78 12.82 18.40
C LEU A 630 -18.26 13.33 19.74
N VAL A 631 -17.61 12.43 20.49
CA VAL A 631 -16.94 12.76 21.74
C VAL A 631 -15.44 12.81 21.49
N TYR A 632 -14.86 13.99 21.67
CA TYR A 632 -13.44 14.22 21.50
C TYR A 632 -12.70 14.13 22.81
N VAL A 633 -11.56 13.45 22.81
CA VAL A 633 -10.69 13.32 23.99
C VAL A 633 -9.43 14.12 23.75
N ALA A 634 -9.08 15.01 24.67
CA ALA A 634 -7.85 15.79 24.56
C ALA A 634 -6.62 14.88 24.62
N THR A 635 -5.68 15.12 23.72
CA THR A 635 -4.42 14.38 23.66
C THR A 635 -3.46 14.91 24.72
N SER A 636 -2.80 13.99 25.44
CA SER A 636 -1.86 14.36 26.49
C SER A 636 -0.63 15.08 25.92
N ILE A 637 -0.43 16.33 26.33
CA ILE A 637 0.72 17.16 25.92
C ILE A 637 2.03 16.53 26.43
N SER A 638 2.05 16.01 27.66
CA SER A 638 3.25 15.41 28.25
C SER A 638 3.66 14.12 27.54
N ALA A 639 2.70 13.25 27.20
CA ALA A 639 2.97 12.04 26.43
C ALA A 639 3.48 12.39 25.01
N THR A 640 2.89 13.41 24.39
CA THR A 640 3.32 13.91 23.07
C THR A 640 4.74 14.44 23.09
N GLN A 641 5.13 15.19 24.13
CA GLN A 641 6.50 15.69 24.30
C GLN A 641 7.51 14.55 24.49
N MET A 642 7.19 13.56 25.32
CA MET A 642 8.04 12.37 25.49
C MET A 642 8.23 11.61 24.17
N LEU A 643 7.16 11.45 23.39
CA LEU A 643 7.22 10.83 22.07
C LEU A 643 8.07 11.66 21.09
N GLN A 644 7.92 12.99 21.09
CA GLN A 644 8.72 13.90 20.26
C GLN A 644 10.22 13.76 20.54
N ASP A 645 10.61 13.78 21.83
CA ASP A 645 12.01 13.63 22.23
C ASP A 645 12.57 12.24 21.85
N ARG A 646 11.74 11.20 21.96
CA ARG A 646 12.08 9.83 21.55
C ARG A 646 12.30 9.73 20.04
N ILE A 647 11.40 10.29 19.23
CA ILE A 647 11.55 10.33 17.76
C ILE A 647 12.81 11.11 17.39
N GLU A 648 13.02 12.30 17.96
CA GLU A 648 14.20 13.12 17.66
C GLU A 648 15.50 12.39 18.00
N LYS A 649 15.56 11.72 19.16
CA LYS A 649 16.70 10.91 19.58
C LYS A 649 16.93 9.74 18.62
N GLN A 650 15.89 8.98 18.31
CA GLN A 650 16.00 7.80 17.45
C GLN A 650 16.44 8.18 16.03
N LEU A 651 15.90 9.25 15.46
CA LEU A 651 16.30 9.73 14.14
C LEU A 651 17.76 10.22 14.12
N LYS A 652 18.25 10.88 15.19
CA LYS A 652 19.67 11.23 15.32
C LYS A 652 20.56 9.99 15.39
N ASP A 653 20.19 9.01 16.21
CA ASP A 653 20.93 7.75 16.35
C ASP A 653 20.96 6.98 15.02
N CYS A 654 19.84 6.95 14.28
CA CYS A 654 19.75 6.37 12.95
C CYS A 654 20.64 7.11 11.95
N LEU A 655 20.63 8.44 11.94
CA LEU A 655 21.50 9.24 11.07
C LEU A 655 22.98 8.97 11.34
N MET A 656 23.37 8.83 12.61
CA MET A 656 24.74 8.44 12.99
C MET A 656 25.06 7.01 12.55
N LYS A 657 24.14 6.06 12.72
CA LYS A 657 24.33 4.65 12.30
C LYS A 657 24.43 4.49 10.78
N TRP A 658 23.70 5.30 10.00
CA TRP A 658 23.75 5.25 8.53
C TRP A 658 25.08 5.78 7.98
N ARG A 659 25.73 6.72 8.69
CA ARG A 659 27.02 7.32 8.30
C ARG A 659 28.21 6.61 8.95
N LYS A 660 28.52 5.40 8.49
CA LYS A 660 29.62 4.58 9.06
C LYS A 660 31.02 5.18 8.87
N THR A 661 31.22 5.97 7.82
CA THR A 661 32.53 6.43 7.34
C THR A 661 32.88 7.86 7.77
N ALA A 662 31.90 8.66 8.20
CA ALA A 662 32.07 10.08 8.46
C ALA A 662 31.40 10.50 9.77
N ARG A 663 32.06 11.39 10.52
CA ARG A 663 31.51 11.97 11.75
C ARG A 663 30.25 12.79 11.42
N THR A 664 29.21 12.62 12.23
CA THR A 664 27.99 13.44 12.14
C THR A 664 28.11 14.63 13.10
N LEU A 665 28.40 15.82 12.58
CA LEU A 665 28.39 17.06 13.35
C LEU A 665 26.98 17.65 13.36
N CYS A 666 26.53 18.18 14.50
CA CYS A 666 25.20 18.77 14.64
C CYS A 666 25.31 20.28 14.89
N ASN A 667 24.69 21.09 14.03
CA ASN A 667 24.64 22.55 14.19
C ASN A 667 23.53 22.92 15.19
N ARG A 668 23.91 23.23 16.43
CA ARG A 668 22.94 23.54 17.52
C ARG A 668 22.15 24.82 17.28
N TYR A 669 22.76 25.83 16.66
CA TYR A 669 22.10 27.11 16.38
C TYR A 669 20.98 26.94 15.34
N CYS A 670 21.28 26.23 14.25
CA CYS A 670 20.28 25.89 13.24
C CYS A 670 19.14 25.05 13.83
N ILE A 671 19.45 24.03 14.64
CA ILE A 671 18.42 23.21 15.31
C ILE A 671 17.45 24.06 16.14
N ALA A 672 17.96 25.06 16.88
CA ALA A 672 17.12 25.95 17.69
C ALA A 672 16.15 26.77 16.84
N ILE A 673 16.60 27.28 15.69
CA ILE A 673 15.75 28.01 14.73
C ILE A 673 14.73 27.06 14.10
N LEU A 674 15.14 25.89 13.63
CA LEU A 674 14.23 24.92 13.01
C LEU A 674 13.09 24.51 13.97
N ARG A 675 13.39 24.31 15.26
CA ARG A 675 12.36 24.02 16.28
C ARG A 675 11.33 25.15 16.44
N LYS A 676 11.74 26.40 16.29
CA LYS A 676 10.85 27.57 16.36
C LYS A 676 9.92 27.64 15.14
N LEU A 677 10.43 27.25 13.97
CA LEU A 677 9.69 27.33 12.70
C LEU A 677 8.65 26.22 12.52
N LEU A 678 8.90 25.03 13.07
CA LEU A 678 8.03 23.86 12.88
C LEU A 678 6.56 24.07 13.31
N PRO A 679 6.25 24.68 14.48
CA PRO A 679 4.87 24.98 14.84
C PRO A 679 4.19 25.95 13.87
N ALA A 680 4.89 26.97 13.39
CA ALA A 680 4.36 27.93 12.43
C ALA A 680 4.00 27.24 11.10
N LEU A 681 4.81 26.27 10.66
CA LEU A 681 4.51 25.48 9.46
C LEU A 681 3.20 24.69 9.59
N GLU A 682 2.88 24.12 10.76
CA GLU A 682 1.58 23.46 10.96
C GLU A 682 0.43 24.47 10.89
N HIS A 683 0.51 25.60 11.59
CA HIS A 683 -0.56 26.60 11.59
C HIS A 683 -0.80 27.20 10.19
N ASN A 684 0.26 27.38 9.39
CA ASN A 684 0.14 27.85 8.02
C ASN A 684 -0.63 26.86 7.12
N THR A 685 -0.63 25.56 7.43
CA THR A 685 -1.42 24.58 6.67
C THR A 685 -2.93 24.73 6.87
N TRP A 686 -3.37 25.42 7.92
CA TRP A 686 -4.80 25.58 8.23
C TRP A 686 -5.47 26.67 7.40
N ASN A 687 -4.69 27.66 6.95
CA ASN A 687 -5.20 28.86 6.26
C ASN A 687 -4.90 28.88 4.75
N CYS A 688 -4.41 27.77 4.18
CA CYS A 688 -3.94 27.70 2.78
C CYS A 688 -2.98 28.85 2.38
N GLN A 689 -2.25 29.42 3.35
CA GLN A 689 -1.23 30.41 3.04
C GLN A 689 0.00 29.71 2.46
N ASN A 690 0.69 30.37 1.53
CA ASN A 690 1.93 29.86 0.96
C ASN A 690 2.91 29.52 2.10
N LEU A 691 3.16 28.22 2.29
CA LEU A 691 3.97 27.67 3.38
C LEU A 691 5.43 28.10 3.30
N SER A 692 5.87 28.57 2.14
CA SER A 692 7.10 29.35 1.96
C SER A 692 6.85 30.83 2.29
N SER A 693 6.41 31.13 3.52
CA SER A 693 6.21 32.52 3.92
C SER A 693 7.56 33.27 3.87
N PRO A 694 7.59 34.54 3.46
CA PRO A 694 8.82 35.34 3.45
C PRO A 694 9.49 35.38 4.84
N ASP A 695 8.69 35.30 5.90
CA ASP A 695 9.13 35.25 7.29
C ASP A 695 10.01 34.01 7.58
N HIS A 696 9.66 32.84 7.01
CA HIS A 696 10.43 31.60 7.20
C HIS A 696 11.84 31.69 6.61
N ILE A 697 11.94 32.27 5.40
CA ILE A 697 13.24 32.51 4.77
C ILE A 697 14.00 33.58 5.56
N GLN A 698 13.32 34.63 6.03
CA GLN A 698 13.92 35.72 6.81
C GLN A 698 14.60 35.23 8.10
N GLU A 699 13.97 34.32 8.84
CA GLU A 699 14.59 33.72 10.04
C GLU A 699 15.86 32.91 9.72
N LEU A 700 15.94 32.34 8.50
CA LEU A 700 17.08 31.56 8.05
C LEU A 700 18.13 32.38 7.26
N GLN A 701 17.85 33.64 6.92
CA GLN A 701 18.72 34.48 6.07
C GLN A 701 20.16 34.59 6.60
N HIS A 702 20.34 34.77 7.91
CA HIS A 702 21.67 34.87 8.52
C HIS A 702 22.51 33.58 8.34
N ILE A 703 21.85 32.42 8.38
CA ILE A 703 22.50 31.12 8.12
C ILE A 703 22.76 30.95 6.62
N LEU A 704 21.78 31.28 5.77
CA LEU A 704 21.87 31.15 4.31
C LEU A 704 22.99 32.02 3.70
N GLY A 705 23.30 33.16 4.34
CA GLY A 705 24.43 34.01 3.93
C GLY A 705 25.80 33.45 4.28
N SER A 706 25.92 32.70 5.39
CA SER A 706 27.20 32.14 5.86
C SER A 706 27.44 30.69 5.43
N HIS A 707 26.37 29.94 5.18
CA HIS A 707 26.40 28.52 4.84
C HIS A 707 25.57 28.25 3.58
N LYS A 708 26.01 27.30 2.77
CA LYS A 708 25.19 26.65 1.76
C LYS A 708 24.34 25.61 2.49
N MET A 709 23.03 25.81 2.48
CA MET A 709 22.08 24.97 3.21
C MET A 709 21.19 24.21 2.24
N CYS A 710 21.07 22.91 2.43
CA CYS A 710 20.15 22.04 1.70
C CYS A 710 19.35 21.22 2.70
N GLY A 711 18.03 21.29 2.63
CA GLY A 711 17.15 20.69 3.63
C GLY A 711 15.68 20.99 3.38
N PHE A 712 14.83 20.32 4.13
CA PHE A 712 13.38 20.37 3.94
C PHE A 712 12.65 19.85 5.19
N PRO A 713 11.44 20.35 5.46
CA PRO A 713 10.52 19.75 6.41
C PRO A 713 9.67 18.66 5.73
N ILE A 714 9.51 17.53 6.43
CA ILE A 714 8.60 16.44 6.06
C ILE A 714 7.45 16.45 7.07
N ASN A 715 6.22 16.25 6.59
CA ASN A 715 5.04 16.14 7.43
C ASN A 715 4.28 14.85 7.16
N LEU A 716 4.06 14.05 8.21
CA LEU A 716 3.44 12.72 8.13
C LEU A 716 2.46 12.50 9.29
N PRO A 717 1.38 11.73 9.11
CA PRO A 717 0.61 11.21 10.23
C PRO A 717 1.46 10.23 11.05
N TYR A 718 1.33 10.24 12.38
CA TYR A 718 2.03 9.27 13.22
C TYR A 718 1.40 7.88 13.12
N THR A 719 2.11 6.94 12.51
CA THR A 719 1.75 5.51 12.48
C THR A 719 2.60 4.70 13.45
N ASN A 720 3.90 4.64 13.22
CA ASN A 720 4.89 4.01 14.07
C ASN A 720 6.28 4.68 13.88
N MET A 721 7.21 4.37 14.76
CA MET A 721 8.59 4.88 14.71
C MET A 721 9.35 4.47 13.44
N GLU A 722 9.07 3.25 12.93
CA GLU A 722 9.75 2.69 11.77
C GLU A 722 9.42 3.45 10.48
N ALA A 723 8.14 3.81 10.27
CA ALA A 723 7.68 4.54 9.11
C ALA A 723 8.32 5.92 8.99
N ILE A 724 8.51 6.64 10.11
CA ILE A 724 9.20 7.94 10.12
C ILE A 724 10.68 7.74 9.80
N THR A 725 11.29 6.72 10.39
CA THR A 725 12.71 6.38 10.15
C THR A 725 12.95 6.01 8.69
N GLU A 726 12.06 5.22 8.09
CA GLU A 726 12.09 4.85 6.68
C GLU A 726 11.88 6.07 5.78
N ALA A 727 10.89 6.92 6.07
CA ALA A 727 10.65 8.15 5.32
C ALA A 727 11.87 9.09 5.33
N MET A 728 12.53 9.28 6.48
CA MET A 728 13.76 10.06 6.57
C MET A 728 14.91 9.40 5.79
N LYS A 729 15.07 8.08 5.90
CA LYS A 729 16.12 7.34 5.19
C LYS A 729 15.95 7.47 3.67
N ALA A 730 14.72 7.37 3.19
CA ALA A 730 14.35 7.46 1.79
C ALA A 730 14.73 8.81 1.14
N THR A 731 14.79 9.89 1.93
CA THR A 731 15.23 11.20 1.44
C THR A 731 16.73 11.28 1.14
N GLY A 732 17.52 10.29 1.55
CA GLY A 732 18.94 10.22 1.18
C GLY A 732 19.85 11.30 1.77
N VAL A 733 19.39 12.15 2.69
CA VAL A 733 20.20 13.23 3.30
C VAL A 733 21.49 12.71 3.95
N HIS A 734 21.47 11.47 4.44
CA HIS A 734 22.61 10.82 5.07
C HIS A 734 23.78 10.53 4.10
N TYR A 735 23.55 10.50 2.78
CA TYR A 735 24.58 10.27 1.75
C TYR A 735 25.52 11.48 1.54
N ASN A 736 25.28 12.64 2.16
CA ASN A 736 26.17 13.78 2.02
C ASN A 736 27.49 13.55 2.79
N GLU A 737 28.53 13.10 2.10
CA GLU A 737 29.84 12.80 2.68
C GLU A 737 30.82 13.99 2.65
N SER A 738 30.33 15.23 2.55
CA SER A 738 31.22 16.41 2.61
C SER A 738 31.97 16.48 3.95
N PRO A 739 33.30 16.75 3.94
CA PRO A 739 34.11 16.70 5.17
C PRO A 739 33.66 17.74 6.21
N ASP A 740 33.19 18.91 5.75
CA ASP A 740 32.76 20.04 6.58
C ASP A 740 31.23 20.10 6.75
N VAL A 741 30.50 19.00 6.50
CA VAL A 741 29.04 18.99 6.62
C VAL A 741 28.60 18.99 8.08
N GLU A 742 27.68 19.90 8.40
CA GLU A 742 26.94 19.91 9.65
C GLU A 742 25.47 19.59 9.39
N PHE A 743 24.85 18.78 10.24
CA PHE A 743 23.44 18.44 10.15
C PHE A 743 22.63 19.21 11.18
N ALA A 744 21.40 19.54 10.82
CA ALA A 744 20.39 20.02 11.75
C ALA A 744 19.15 19.14 11.61
N LEU A 745 18.69 18.62 12.75
CA LEU A 745 17.47 17.82 12.85
C LEU A 745 16.61 18.34 13.99
N ALA A 746 15.36 18.67 13.69
CA ALA A 746 14.35 19.05 14.65
C ALA A 746 13.06 18.29 14.39
N VAL A 747 12.37 17.89 15.46
CA VAL A 747 11.06 17.22 15.38
C VAL A 747 10.03 18.03 16.17
N TYR A 748 8.83 18.14 15.61
CA TYR A 748 7.68 18.73 16.29
C TYR A 748 6.47 17.82 16.08
N ILE A 749 5.73 17.54 17.15
CA ILE A 749 4.46 16.83 17.06
C ILE A 749 3.34 17.79 17.44
N HIS A 750 2.41 18.02 16.53
CA HIS A 750 1.17 18.72 16.84
C HIS A 750 0.10 17.71 17.30
N PRO A 751 -0.40 17.81 18.54
CA PRO A 751 -1.43 16.91 19.07
C PRO A 751 -2.82 17.41 18.71
N PHE A 752 -3.50 16.72 17.80
CA PHE A 752 -4.93 16.87 17.60
C PHE A 752 -5.73 16.03 18.60
N PRO A 753 -7.04 16.27 18.78
CA PRO A 753 -7.87 15.41 19.63
C PRO A 753 -7.86 13.93 19.22
N ASN A 754 -8.23 13.06 20.17
CA ASN A 754 -8.28 11.60 20.04
C ASN A 754 -6.93 10.93 19.76
N ASN A 755 -5.82 11.52 20.19
CA ASN A 755 -4.46 11.05 19.91
C ASN A 755 -4.12 11.01 18.41
N VAL A 756 -4.78 11.81 17.57
CA VAL A 756 -4.36 12.07 16.20
C VAL A 756 -3.13 12.99 16.24
N LEU A 757 -2.04 12.60 15.58
CA LEU A 757 -0.74 13.29 15.70
C LEU A 757 -0.18 13.63 14.32
N SER A 758 0.15 14.92 14.13
CA SER A 758 0.89 15.40 12.96
C SER A 758 2.36 15.54 13.31
N VAL A 759 3.22 14.73 12.69
CA VAL A 759 4.66 14.73 12.95
C VAL A 759 5.36 15.53 11.87
N TRP A 760 6.11 16.53 12.29
CA TRP A 760 7.03 17.28 11.46
C TRP A 760 8.46 16.91 11.77
N VAL A 761 9.23 16.60 10.72
CA VAL A 761 10.66 16.36 10.80
C VAL A 761 11.35 17.33 9.88
N TYR A 762 12.16 18.24 10.42
CA TYR A 762 12.99 19.13 9.63
C TYR A 762 14.42 18.61 9.61
N VAL A 763 14.90 18.23 8.44
CA VAL A 763 16.29 17.82 8.22
C VAL A 763 16.99 18.84 7.33
N ALA A 764 18.19 19.27 7.71
CA ALA A 764 19.05 20.09 6.89
C ALA A 764 20.51 19.67 6.99
N SER A 765 21.24 19.89 5.90
CA SER A 765 22.69 19.81 5.79
C SER A 765 23.23 21.20 5.49
N LEU A 766 24.31 21.57 6.16
CA LEU A 766 24.96 22.87 6.08
C LEU A 766 26.43 22.67 5.72
N ILE A 767 26.91 23.43 4.76
CA ILE A 767 28.33 23.50 4.39
C ILE A 767 28.72 24.97 4.43
N LYS A 768 29.79 25.32 5.14
CA LYS A 768 30.22 26.71 5.24
C LYS A 768 30.62 27.26 3.86
N ARG A 769 30.12 28.45 3.49
CA ARG A 769 30.56 29.12 2.26
C ARG A 769 32.01 29.60 2.48
N ARG A 770 32.90 29.32 1.52
CA ARG A 770 34.28 29.80 1.54
C ARG A 770 34.38 31.23 1.01
#